data_AF-A0A1Z8Y1Y8-F1
#
_entry.id   AF-A0A1Z8Y1Y8-F1
#
_cell.length_a   1.000
_cell.length_b   1.000
_cell.length_c   1.000
_cell.angle_alpha   90.00
_cell.angle_beta   90.00
_cell.angle_gamma   90.00
#
_symmetry.space_group_name_H-M   'P 1'
#
loop_
_entity.id
_entity.type
_entity.pdbx_description
1 polymer ?
#
loop_
_entity_poly.entity_id
_entity_poly.type
_entity_poly.pdbx_seq_one_letter_code
_entity_poly.pdbx_strand_id
1 'polypeptide(L)'
;TNGATNLNDYLESDEDGWIHATWTYDAENDIGQIYLDGELDWEGAKRAPNGNGNLIIGGRNGGGNGYYGLVDEVAIWDRVLDSEFIKALSEGASPDSSNNLDQDEDGLPDWWETKYDVEDPNADPDNDGLKNSEELEILTNPKESDTDDDGVSDKTELTNGTSPINSDTDNDGLDDGKENEIGTDPLKIDTDGDGFSDRTEISAGTNPLQSNSSPDSPPPILYLDFEDDSGDIVLDKSGSENHASITDTANAVLGIQGGSPEGSTPETAMELNNGLLQVSDIDLNEIITGKGSYTFTAWLKPNDLSGDKFLFGQTSQGIHNGIRNNGFLHQAHWGADTNGATNLNEYLDTDEDGWIHAAWIYDGETDTGKIYLDGKLDWEGAKNAPNGSGNLIIGGRNGGEAGYVGLVDEIAVWSEVIEEGIIINLASGASPSSMSMADEDADGLPDFWEEKYDLEDALGDNDDDGLTNLEEYELRTNPIEADTDSDGLSDGAEVALKSSPLISDTDNDGLNDKEESDIGTNPTKEDTDDDGFTDLKEVEAGSNPLNSNSIPPTPPAAEPLFFFDFEGDEGGIVIDKSQSGNDGEIITTGAIKIKIDEGAPQGSSPGTSVQFDNGHINVPGVTLDEIIFEGGSYTMMSWLKPSDLNGEKFFFGQSVQGIHNGIRNNGFLHQAHWGADTNGATNLNDYLEDDVDGWIHATWTYDAENDIGQIYLDGELDWEGAKRAPNGSGNLIIGGRNGGGQGYVGLADDITMWDYVIDPILVTQFATGSSPIGANLPFQISNIVYFKETDEIELTWESKPGRTYMLLYNTTLGSWDADIDDAIESGGESTTLRFQNPEGPEVKSIFFKVIEN
;
A
#
# COMPACT_ATOMS: atom_id res chain seq x y z
N THR A 1 8.46 -20.43 32.61
CA THR A 1 8.06 -19.03 32.79
C THR A 1 9.28 -18.38 33.35
N ASN A 2 9.81 -17.49 32.55
CA ASN A 2 10.89 -16.61 32.93
C ASN A 2 10.24 -15.29 33.37
N GLY A 3 11.02 -14.43 34.00
CA GLY A 3 10.66 -13.02 34.14
C GLY A 3 10.55 -12.32 32.79
N ALA A 4 10.04 -11.10 32.77
CA ALA A 4 10.13 -10.22 31.60
C ALA A 4 11.55 -9.65 31.45
N THR A 5 12.22 -9.41 32.58
CA THR A 5 13.55 -8.81 32.65
C THR A 5 14.67 -9.83 32.41
N ASN A 6 15.64 -9.46 31.57
CA ASN A 6 16.89 -10.20 31.39
C ASN A 6 17.90 -9.81 32.47
N LEU A 7 18.23 -10.76 33.35
CA LEU A 7 19.13 -10.50 34.47
C LEU A 7 20.61 -10.31 34.09
N ASN A 8 21.03 -10.67 32.86
CA ASN A 8 22.41 -10.37 32.46
C ASN A 8 22.57 -8.87 32.23
N ASP A 9 21.57 -8.24 31.61
CA ASP A 9 21.56 -6.82 31.28
C ASP A 9 21.32 -6.00 32.55
N TYR A 10 20.38 -6.46 33.40
CA TYR A 10 20.05 -5.85 34.69
C TYR A 10 21.21 -5.83 35.71
N LEU A 11 22.14 -6.79 35.62
CA LEU A 11 23.28 -6.90 36.56
C LEU A 11 24.55 -6.21 36.05
N GLU A 12 24.58 -5.75 34.79
CA GLU A 12 25.72 -4.98 34.26
C GLU A 12 25.68 -3.51 34.69
N SER A 13 24.51 -2.99 35.06
CA SER A 13 24.27 -1.64 35.59
C SER A 13 24.32 -1.51 37.12
N ASP A 14 24.22 -2.62 37.86
CA ASP A 14 24.23 -2.63 39.34
C ASP A 14 25.66 -2.78 39.91
N GLU A 15 26.14 -1.76 40.63
CA GLU A 15 27.50 -1.72 41.20
C GLU A 15 27.78 -2.80 42.27
N ASP A 16 26.76 -3.36 42.93
CA ASP A 16 26.95 -4.34 44.01
C ASP A 16 26.51 -5.78 43.65
N GLY A 17 25.67 -5.91 42.62
CA GLY A 17 25.23 -7.16 41.99
C GLY A 17 24.25 -7.98 42.83
N TRP A 18 23.52 -7.35 43.75
CA TRP A 18 22.47 -7.97 44.56
C TRP A 18 21.08 -7.67 44.02
N ILE A 19 20.30 -8.74 43.81
CA ILE A 19 18.87 -8.63 43.49
C ILE A 19 18.01 -9.21 44.61
N HIS A 20 16.87 -8.58 44.86
CA HIS A 20 15.77 -9.14 45.63
C HIS A 20 14.75 -9.77 44.68
N ALA A 21 14.61 -11.10 44.74
CA ALA A 21 13.67 -11.84 43.89
C ALA A 21 12.55 -12.48 44.70
N THR A 22 11.29 -12.22 44.33
CA THR A 22 10.11 -12.81 44.96
C THR A 22 9.26 -13.60 43.96
N TRP A 23 8.84 -14.80 44.35
CA TRP A 23 7.92 -15.64 43.57
C TRP A 23 6.64 -15.91 44.37
N THR A 24 5.48 -15.59 43.80
CA THR A 24 4.18 -15.88 44.41
C THR A 24 3.38 -16.88 43.57
N TYR A 25 2.49 -17.62 44.24
CA TYR A 25 1.49 -18.46 43.57
C TYR A 25 0.18 -18.42 44.36
N ASP A 26 -0.86 -17.89 43.71
CA ASP A 26 -2.23 -17.89 44.20
C ASP A 26 -2.96 -19.15 43.72
N ALA A 27 -3.23 -20.05 44.67
CA ALA A 27 -3.93 -21.31 44.42
C ALA A 27 -5.44 -21.16 44.19
N GLU A 28 -6.05 -20.03 44.56
CA GLU A 28 -7.48 -19.78 44.33
C GLU A 28 -7.74 -19.39 42.87
N ASN A 29 -6.82 -18.62 42.30
CA ASN A 29 -6.95 -18.07 40.94
C ASN A 29 -6.07 -18.76 39.89
N ASP A 30 -5.18 -19.69 40.30
CA ASP A 30 -4.17 -20.31 39.44
C ASP A 30 -3.29 -19.24 38.75
N ILE A 31 -2.88 -18.21 39.51
CA ILE A 31 -2.01 -17.12 39.03
C ILE A 31 -0.65 -17.22 39.72
N GLY A 32 0.43 -17.11 38.94
CA GLY A 32 1.78 -16.93 39.47
C GLY A 32 2.29 -15.53 39.16
N GLN A 33 3.11 -14.99 40.06
CA GLN A 33 3.79 -13.72 39.83
C GLN A 33 5.28 -13.85 40.17
N ILE A 34 6.09 -13.04 39.49
CA ILE A 34 7.52 -12.85 39.74
C ILE A 34 7.73 -11.36 39.99
N TYR A 35 8.48 -11.03 41.03
CA TYR A 35 8.90 -9.68 41.32
C TYR A 35 10.43 -9.62 41.35
N LEU A 36 10.98 -8.56 40.76
CA LEU A 36 12.40 -8.21 40.77
C LEU A 36 12.53 -6.87 41.46
N ASP A 37 13.36 -6.81 42.51
CA ASP A 37 13.62 -5.63 43.35
C ASP A 37 12.36 -4.92 43.86
N GLY A 38 11.31 -5.71 44.10
CA GLY A 38 10.04 -5.26 44.67
C GLY A 38 8.95 -5.01 43.64
N GLU A 39 9.33 -4.88 42.36
CA GLU A 39 8.44 -4.55 41.26
C GLU A 39 7.94 -5.78 40.51
N LEU A 40 6.71 -5.72 40.00
CA LEU A 40 6.08 -6.85 39.30
C LEU A 40 6.73 -7.04 37.92
N ASP A 41 7.56 -8.08 37.82
CA ASP A 41 8.28 -8.43 36.59
C ASP A 41 7.46 -9.38 35.69
N TRP A 42 6.60 -10.22 36.27
CA TRP A 42 5.72 -11.08 35.48
C TRP A 42 4.46 -11.51 36.24
N GLU A 43 3.32 -11.56 35.53
CA GLU A 43 2.08 -12.17 36.00
C GLU A 43 1.47 -13.09 34.94
N GLY A 44 0.92 -14.24 35.35
CA GLY A 44 0.09 -15.03 34.45
C GLY A 44 -0.44 -16.33 35.02
N ALA A 45 -1.28 -17.00 34.22
CA ALA A 45 -1.86 -18.28 34.58
C ALA A 45 -0.78 -19.35 34.83
N LYS A 46 -0.82 -19.99 36.00
CA LYS A 46 0.15 -20.97 36.44
C LYS A 46 -0.53 -22.20 37.03
N ARG A 47 -0.09 -23.39 36.60
CA ARG A 47 -0.57 -24.65 37.17
C ARG A 47 -0.07 -24.83 38.60
N ALA A 48 -0.94 -25.33 39.47
CA ALA A 48 -0.60 -25.77 40.81
C ALA A 48 0.67 -26.65 40.86
N PRO A 49 1.60 -26.37 41.79
CA PRO A 49 2.76 -27.22 42.04
C PRO A 49 2.33 -28.66 42.34
N ASN A 50 2.84 -29.63 41.59
CA ASN A 50 2.44 -31.04 41.68
C ASN A 50 3.53 -31.98 42.20
N GLY A 51 4.57 -31.42 42.82
CA GLY A 51 5.70 -32.17 43.40
C GLY A 51 5.43 -32.74 44.79
N ASN A 52 6.13 -33.81 45.16
CA ASN A 52 6.15 -34.36 46.52
C ASN A 52 7.58 -34.42 47.06
N GLY A 53 7.81 -33.90 48.28
CA GLY A 53 9.14 -33.92 48.90
C GLY A 53 9.43 -32.71 49.77
N ASN A 54 10.67 -32.60 50.22
CA ASN A 54 11.16 -31.44 50.96
C ASN A 54 11.53 -30.32 49.97
N LEU A 55 11.46 -29.06 50.42
CA LEU A 55 11.97 -27.92 49.68
C LEU A 55 13.48 -28.06 49.43
N ILE A 56 13.92 -27.63 48.25
CA ILE A 56 15.32 -27.52 47.86
C ILE A 56 15.55 -26.07 47.44
N ILE A 57 16.53 -25.41 48.05
CA ILE A 57 16.95 -24.04 47.70
C ILE A 57 18.24 -24.14 46.88
N GLY A 58 18.34 -23.37 45.80
CA GLY A 58 19.49 -23.36 44.89
C GLY A 58 19.57 -24.54 43.91
N GLY A 59 18.48 -25.28 43.69
CA GLY A 59 18.46 -26.39 42.71
C GLY A 59 17.15 -27.17 42.68
N ARG A 60 17.12 -28.26 41.89
CA ARG A 60 15.96 -29.16 41.76
C ARG A 60 16.31 -30.64 41.87
N ASN A 61 15.35 -31.46 42.29
CA ASN A 61 15.50 -32.91 42.33
C ASN A 61 15.38 -33.51 40.92
N GLY A 62 16.43 -34.17 40.40
CA GLY A 62 16.42 -34.83 39.09
C GLY A 62 17.46 -34.34 38.06
N GLY A 63 18.33 -33.39 38.42
CA GLY A 63 19.43 -32.90 37.57
C GLY A 63 19.17 -31.56 36.88
N GLY A 64 20.25 -30.87 36.54
CA GLY A 64 20.32 -29.46 36.09
C GLY A 64 21.52 -28.77 36.74
N ASN A 65 21.92 -27.61 36.23
CA ASN A 65 22.90 -26.75 36.91
C ASN A 65 22.22 -26.15 38.15
N GLY A 66 22.90 -26.19 39.30
CA GLY A 66 22.42 -25.51 40.51
C GLY A 66 22.62 -24.00 40.40
N TYR A 67 22.11 -23.25 41.37
CA TYR A 67 22.40 -21.81 41.46
C TYR A 67 23.88 -21.58 41.77
N TYR A 68 24.50 -20.65 41.05
CA TYR A 68 25.88 -20.22 41.23
C TYR A 68 25.87 -18.73 41.56
N GLY A 69 26.07 -18.38 42.83
CA GLY A 69 26.02 -17.01 43.33
C GLY A 69 26.02 -16.96 44.85
N LEU A 70 25.93 -15.75 45.42
CA LEU A 70 25.68 -15.53 46.85
C LEU A 70 24.16 -15.45 47.09
N VAL A 71 23.73 -15.78 48.31
CA VAL A 71 22.34 -15.62 48.75
C VAL A 71 22.39 -15.13 50.18
N ASP A 72 21.61 -14.09 50.47
CA ASP A 72 21.34 -13.61 51.83
C ASP A 72 19.82 -13.53 52.05
N GLU A 73 19.41 -13.59 53.32
CA GLU A 73 18.04 -13.32 53.78
C GLU A 73 16.90 -14.06 53.06
N VAL A 74 16.92 -15.41 53.09
CA VAL A 74 15.85 -16.23 52.51
C VAL A 74 14.66 -16.40 53.47
N ALA A 75 13.47 -15.97 53.05
CA ALA A 75 12.21 -16.15 53.75
C ALA A 75 11.13 -16.85 52.89
N ILE A 76 10.19 -17.52 53.56
CA ILE A 76 9.11 -18.29 52.91
C ILE A 76 7.82 -18.14 53.71
N TRP A 77 6.73 -17.85 53.01
CA TRP A 77 5.40 -17.71 53.58
C TRP A 77 4.45 -18.81 53.08
N ASP A 78 3.43 -19.12 53.87
CA ASP A 78 2.33 -20.02 53.51
C ASP A 78 1.11 -19.27 52.95
N ARG A 79 1.31 -18.01 52.56
CA ARG A 79 0.33 -17.10 51.95
C ARG A 79 0.99 -16.28 50.83
N VAL A 80 0.17 -15.76 49.93
CA VAL A 80 0.58 -14.72 48.98
C VAL A 80 0.81 -13.42 49.75
N LEU A 81 1.92 -12.74 49.47
CA LEU A 81 2.23 -11.41 49.98
C LEU A 81 1.62 -10.37 49.03
N ASP A 82 1.13 -9.27 49.57
CA ASP A 82 0.75 -8.11 48.77
C ASP A 82 2.00 -7.39 48.22
N SER A 83 1.84 -6.65 47.12
CA SER A 83 2.93 -5.99 46.42
C SER A 83 3.65 -4.95 47.29
N GLU A 84 2.93 -4.23 48.15
CA GLU A 84 3.52 -3.26 49.08
C GLU A 84 4.49 -3.95 50.07
N PHE A 85 4.10 -5.10 50.62
CA PHE A 85 4.97 -5.85 51.50
C PHE A 85 6.17 -6.47 50.76
N ILE A 86 6.02 -6.86 49.48
CA ILE A 86 7.13 -7.39 48.66
C ILE A 86 8.15 -6.29 48.37
N LYS A 87 7.68 -5.08 48.05
CA LYS A 87 8.50 -3.90 47.81
C LYS A 87 9.26 -3.45 49.06
N ALA A 88 8.59 -3.43 50.22
CA ALA A 88 9.29 -3.13 51.47
C ALA A 88 10.45 -4.12 51.74
N LEU A 89 10.28 -5.41 51.40
CA LEU A 89 11.34 -6.42 51.58
C LEU A 89 12.54 -6.20 50.64
N SER A 90 12.33 -5.78 49.39
CA SER A 90 13.46 -5.45 48.49
C SER A 90 14.27 -4.27 49.01
N GLU A 91 13.62 -3.31 49.66
CA GLU A 91 14.25 -2.11 50.21
C GLU A 91 14.95 -2.34 51.58
N GLY A 92 15.01 -3.60 52.01
CA GLY A 92 15.71 -4.03 53.22
C GLY A 92 14.84 -4.10 54.47
N ALA A 93 13.50 -4.05 54.34
CA ALA A 93 12.63 -4.35 55.47
C ALA A 93 12.87 -5.78 55.95
N SER A 94 12.93 -5.95 57.27
CA SER A 94 13.09 -7.27 57.85
C SER A 94 11.86 -8.13 57.54
N PRO A 95 12.04 -9.39 57.08
CA PRO A 95 10.94 -10.34 56.95
C PRO A 95 10.30 -10.71 58.30
N ASP A 96 10.87 -10.24 59.43
CA ASP A 96 10.23 -10.25 60.73
C ASP A 96 9.29 -9.04 60.91
N SER A 97 7.99 -9.33 61.00
CA SER A 97 6.86 -8.39 61.17
C SER A 97 6.94 -7.40 62.36
N SER A 98 8.00 -7.41 63.17
CA SER A 98 8.16 -6.50 64.30
C SER A 98 8.75 -5.12 63.95
N ASN A 99 9.35 -4.96 62.75
CA ASN A 99 9.99 -3.71 62.32
C ASN A 99 9.19 -2.92 61.25
N ASN A 100 8.06 -3.43 60.79
CA ASN A 100 7.17 -2.74 59.83
C ASN A 100 5.99 -2.06 60.53
N LEU A 101 6.16 -1.68 61.80
CA LEU A 101 5.18 -0.90 62.54
C LEU A 101 5.53 0.58 62.35
N ASP A 102 4.51 1.41 62.13
CA ASP A 102 4.55 2.85 62.38
C ASP A 102 4.09 3.02 63.84
N GLN A 103 5.03 3.16 64.77
CA GLN A 103 4.76 3.09 66.21
C GLN A 103 4.04 4.31 66.74
N ASP A 104 4.25 5.47 66.13
CA ASP A 104 3.62 6.73 66.53
C ASP A 104 2.49 7.19 65.60
N GLU A 105 2.16 6.38 64.59
CA GLU A 105 1.04 6.52 63.66
C GLU A 105 1.13 7.81 62.83
N ASP A 106 2.35 8.23 62.48
CA ASP A 106 2.60 9.49 61.78
C ASP A 106 2.74 9.36 60.25
N GLY A 107 2.78 8.13 59.75
CA GLY A 107 2.89 7.79 58.33
C GLY A 107 4.29 7.37 57.89
N LEU A 108 5.33 7.54 58.73
CA LEU A 108 6.65 6.96 58.50
C LEU A 108 6.78 5.60 59.20
N PRO A 109 7.25 4.55 58.51
CA PRO A 109 7.55 3.28 59.17
C PRO A 109 8.79 3.37 60.09
N ASP A 110 8.75 2.74 61.27
CA ASP A 110 9.86 2.73 62.25
C ASP A 110 11.22 2.32 61.63
N TRP A 111 11.20 1.43 60.62
CA TRP A 111 12.42 0.99 59.94
C TRP A 111 13.05 2.09 59.08
N TRP A 112 12.23 2.90 58.42
CA TRP A 112 12.67 3.97 57.51
C TRP A 112 13.21 5.14 58.35
N GLU A 113 12.49 5.51 59.39
CA GLU A 113 12.94 6.46 60.42
C GLU A 113 14.29 6.04 61.03
N THR A 114 14.46 4.75 61.33
CA THR A 114 15.71 4.21 61.87
C THR A 114 16.84 4.19 60.83
N LYS A 115 16.54 3.83 59.58
CA LYS A 115 17.51 3.74 58.47
C LYS A 115 18.10 5.11 58.17
N TYR A 116 17.23 6.11 58.02
CA TYR A 116 17.63 7.45 57.65
C TYR A 116 17.79 8.40 58.84
N ASP A 117 17.48 8.00 60.09
CA ASP A 117 17.56 8.83 61.30
C ASP A 117 16.76 10.15 61.12
N VAL A 118 15.47 9.99 60.83
CA VAL A 118 14.45 11.02 60.59
C VAL A 118 13.18 10.67 61.39
N GLU A 119 12.51 11.65 62.00
CA GLU A 119 11.35 11.45 62.91
C GLU A 119 10.13 12.33 62.56
N ASP A 120 10.20 13.23 61.57
CA ASP A 120 9.08 14.14 61.24
C ASP A 120 8.71 13.99 59.76
N PRO A 121 7.53 13.42 59.41
CA PRO A 121 7.11 13.24 58.01
C PRO A 121 7.05 14.55 57.21
N ASN A 122 6.98 15.70 57.87
CA ASN A 122 6.93 17.01 57.21
C ASN A 122 8.29 17.74 57.20
N ALA A 123 9.34 17.14 57.73
CA ALA A 123 10.69 17.68 57.61
C ALA A 123 11.26 17.41 56.22
N ASP A 124 12.17 18.28 55.81
CA ASP A 124 12.92 18.30 54.56
C ASP A 124 14.40 18.48 54.97
N PRO A 125 15.12 17.38 55.28
CA PRO A 125 16.42 17.46 55.93
C PRO A 125 17.55 17.94 55.02
N ASP A 126 17.53 17.61 53.73
CA ASP A 126 18.52 18.05 52.73
C ASP A 126 18.16 19.36 52.02
N ASN A 127 16.91 19.81 52.13
CA ASN A 127 16.38 21.07 51.57
C ASN A 127 16.28 21.07 50.03
N ASP A 128 16.00 19.92 49.43
CA ASP A 128 15.70 19.80 48.00
C ASP A 128 14.26 20.23 47.66
N GLY A 129 13.38 20.26 48.68
CA GLY A 129 11.98 20.65 48.57
C GLY A 129 10.96 19.50 48.59
N LEU A 130 11.42 18.26 48.80
CA LEU A 130 10.61 17.12 49.19
C LEU A 130 10.63 16.95 50.72
N LYS A 131 9.54 16.43 51.27
CA LYS A 131 9.49 16.05 52.68
C LYS A 131 9.70 14.57 52.82
N ASN A 132 10.13 14.14 54.01
CA ASN A 132 10.26 12.74 54.37
C ASN A 132 9.07 11.84 53.93
N SER A 133 7.82 12.30 54.08
CA SER A 133 6.66 11.53 53.62
C SER A 133 6.55 11.41 52.09
N GLU A 134 6.97 12.43 51.35
CA GLU A 134 7.01 12.45 49.89
C GLU A 134 8.18 11.60 49.37
N GLU A 135 9.34 11.68 50.02
CA GLU A 135 10.54 10.88 49.72
C GLU A 135 10.32 9.40 49.98
N LEU A 136 9.56 9.05 51.02
CA LEU A 136 9.09 7.68 51.22
C LEU A 136 8.18 7.20 50.07
N GLU A 137 7.37 8.07 49.47
CA GLU A 137 6.47 7.70 48.36
C GLU A 137 7.22 7.47 47.05
N ILE A 138 8.31 8.22 46.81
CA ILE A 138 9.13 8.12 45.59
C ILE A 138 10.46 7.37 45.79
N LEU A 139 10.70 6.88 47.02
CA LEU A 139 11.83 6.06 47.45
C LEU A 139 13.21 6.73 47.44
N THR A 140 13.26 8.03 47.64
CA THR A 140 14.51 8.79 47.69
C THR A 140 15.11 8.85 49.09
N ASN A 141 16.39 9.23 49.19
CA ASN A 141 17.10 9.36 50.44
C ASN A 141 16.83 10.74 51.07
N PRO A 142 16.12 10.83 52.23
CA PRO A 142 15.75 12.08 52.90
C PRO A 142 16.90 12.93 53.46
N LYS A 143 18.14 12.59 53.12
CA LYS A 143 19.35 13.30 53.56
C LYS A 143 20.26 13.65 52.40
N GLU A 144 19.89 13.28 51.19
CA GLU A 144 20.65 13.50 49.96
C GLU A 144 19.71 14.14 48.96
N SER A 145 20.00 15.40 48.61
CA SER A 145 19.14 16.17 47.70
C SER A 145 19.13 15.66 46.26
N ASP A 146 19.85 14.58 45.98
CA ASP A 146 20.21 13.97 44.70
C ASP A 146 20.59 12.53 45.08
N THR A 147 19.64 11.60 44.96
CA THR A 147 19.70 10.27 45.56
C THR A 147 20.56 9.30 44.74
N ASP A 148 20.61 9.47 43.42
CA ASP A 148 21.41 8.64 42.51
C ASP A 148 22.73 9.30 42.05
N ASP A 149 23.04 10.49 42.57
CA ASP A 149 24.31 11.23 42.41
C ASP A 149 24.60 11.62 40.93
N ASP A 150 23.56 11.82 40.12
CA ASP A 150 23.66 12.15 38.69
C ASP A 150 23.86 13.67 38.43
N GLY A 151 23.61 14.49 39.46
CA GLY A 151 23.74 15.95 39.43
C GLY A 151 22.42 16.72 39.31
N VAL A 152 21.29 16.04 39.26
CA VAL A 152 19.92 16.58 39.32
C VAL A 152 19.34 16.25 40.70
N SER A 153 18.56 17.16 41.27
CA SER A 153 17.94 16.88 42.57
C SER A 153 16.66 16.06 42.41
N ASP A 154 16.35 15.17 43.35
CA ASP A 154 15.12 14.36 43.37
C ASP A 154 13.85 15.18 43.07
N LYS A 155 13.73 16.37 43.67
CA LYS A 155 12.59 17.27 43.42
C LYS A 155 12.48 17.72 41.97
N THR A 156 13.62 18.00 41.36
CA THR A 156 13.74 18.49 39.98
C THR A 156 13.43 17.37 39.00
N GLU A 157 13.95 16.17 39.24
CA GLU A 157 13.68 14.99 38.42
C GLU A 157 12.19 14.64 38.43
N LEU A 158 11.58 14.58 39.61
CA LEU A 158 10.12 14.39 39.75
C LEU A 158 9.31 15.47 38.99
N THR A 159 9.87 16.67 38.85
CA THR A 159 9.23 17.77 38.11
C THR A 159 9.43 17.63 36.60
N ASN A 160 10.59 17.14 36.16
CA ASN A 160 10.95 16.95 34.76
C ASN A 160 10.44 15.62 34.20
N GLY A 161 10.05 14.68 35.05
CA GLY A 161 9.54 13.36 34.69
C GLY A 161 10.62 12.27 34.66
N THR A 162 11.86 12.59 35.02
CA THR A 162 12.95 11.64 35.16
C THR A 162 12.90 10.91 36.50
N SER A 163 13.70 9.87 36.66
CA SER A 163 13.66 8.94 37.79
C SER A 163 14.66 9.31 38.90
N PRO A 164 14.22 9.79 40.08
CA PRO A 164 15.08 10.21 41.21
C PRO A 164 16.01 9.17 41.87
N ILE A 165 16.06 7.96 41.31
CA ILE A 165 16.78 6.81 41.86
C ILE A 165 17.51 6.03 40.76
N ASN A 166 17.53 6.56 39.54
CA ASN A 166 18.17 5.98 38.39
C ASN A 166 18.83 7.09 37.60
N SER A 167 20.16 7.15 37.68
CA SER A 167 20.96 8.24 37.12
C SER A 167 20.84 8.42 35.61
N ASP A 168 20.29 7.42 34.89
CA ASP A 168 20.13 7.38 33.43
C ASP A 168 18.72 6.86 33.13
N THR A 169 17.75 7.77 33.05
CA THR A 169 16.31 7.44 33.04
C THR A 169 15.90 6.65 31.81
N ASP A 170 16.42 7.00 30.63
CA ASP A 170 16.07 6.36 29.37
C ASP A 170 16.99 5.21 28.96
N ASN A 171 18.10 5.01 29.68
CA ASN A 171 19.07 3.93 29.54
C ASN A 171 19.86 3.99 28.23
N ASP A 172 20.11 5.18 27.70
CA ASP A 172 21.01 5.40 26.56
C ASP A 172 22.50 5.37 26.99
N GLY A 173 22.75 5.54 28.30
CA GLY A 173 24.05 5.50 28.91
C GLY A 173 24.69 6.88 29.18
N LEU A 174 23.98 7.97 28.99
CA LEU A 174 24.24 9.29 29.55
C LEU A 174 23.38 9.50 30.78
N ASP A 175 23.98 10.09 31.82
CA ASP A 175 23.23 10.40 33.04
C ASP A 175 22.30 11.62 32.79
N ASP A 176 21.11 11.68 33.40
CA ASP A 176 20.12 12.75 33.14
C ASP A 176 20.72 14.15 33.41
N GLY A 177 21.56 14.26 34.45
CA GLY A 177 22.31 15.46 34.77
C GLY A 177 23.29 15.86 33.67
N LYS A 178 23.90 14.89 32.98
CA LYS A 178 24.79 15.14 31.85
C LYS A 178 24.00 15.60 30.62
N GLU A 179 22.87 14.99 30.37
CA GLU A 179 21.95 15.35 29.29
C GLU A 179 21.41 16.77 29.44
N ASN A 180 20.98 17.14 30.65
CA ASN A 180 20.61 18.51 30.99
C ASN A 180 21.75 19.53 30.74
N GLU A 181 23.02 19.12 30.87
CA GLU A 181 24.18 19.99 30.60
C GLU A 181 24.37 20.24 29.09
N ILE A 182 24.15 19.21 28.26
CA ILE A 182 24.39 19.25 26.81
C ILE A 182 23.14 19.64 26.01
N GLY A 183 21.96 19.56 26.62
CA GLY A 183 20.67 19.98 26.06
C GLY A 183 19.84 18.87 25.44
N THR A 184 20.20 17.60 25.63
CA THR A 184 19.43 16.43 25.21
C THR A 184 18.24 16.16 26.15
N ASP A 185 17.31 15.30 25.72
CA ASP A 185 16.07 14.96 26.44
C ASP A 185 16.25 13.64 27.23
N PRO A 186 16.40 13.68 28.56
CA PRO A 186 16.70 12.49 29.41
C PRO A 186 15.57 11.45 29.52
N LEU A 187 14.56 11.58 28.67
CA LEU A 187 13.45 10.65 28.54
C LEU A 187 13.48 9.95 27.18
N LYS A 188 14.53 10.15 26.40
CA LYS A 188 14.68 9.70 25.03
C LYS A 188 16.12 9.29 24.75
N ILE A 189 16.28 7.99 24.52
CA ILE A 189 17.53 7.38 24.04
C ILE A 189 18.15 8.14 22.85
N ASP A 190 17.30 8.69 21.98
CA ASP A 190 17.65 9.45 20.78
C ASP A 190 16.82 10.73 20.78
N THR A 191 17.47 11.87 21.05
CA THR A 191 16.80 13.15 21.26
C THR A 191 16.20 13.71 19.96
N ASP A 192 16.94 13.63 18.85
CA ASP A 192 16.58 14.24 17.57
C ASP A 192 15.85 13.30 16.59
N GLY A 193 15.88 12.00 16.87
CA GLY A 193 15.10 10.98 16.19
C GLY A 193 15.77 10.42 14.93
N ASP A 194 17.09 10.56 14.77
CA ASP A 194 17.84 10.08 13.61
C ASP A 194 18.27 8.60 13.71
N GLY A 195 17.96 7.94 14.82
CA GLY A 195 18.21 6.53 15.10
C GLY A 195 19.57 6.23 15.74
N PHE A 196 20.34 7.26 16.10
CA PHE A 196 21.52 7.12 16.95
C PHE A 196 21.19 7.58 18.37
N SER A 197 21.74 6.89 19.38
CA SER A 197 21.54 7.35 20.75
C SER A 197 22.42 8.57 21.04
N ASP A 198 21.98 9.45 21.92
CA ASP A 198 22.71 10.68 22.26
C ASP A 198 24.15 10.36 22.73
N ARG A 199 24.31 9.29 23.51
CA ARG A 199 25.62 8.75 23.93
C ARG A 199 26.53 8.40 22.76
N THR A 200 25.95 7.77 21.75
CA THR A 200 26.65 7.23 20.58
C THR A 200 27.22 8.36 19.75
N GLU A 201 26.40 9.37 19.48
CA GLU A 201 26.78 10.57 18.75
C GLU A 201 27.90 11.35 19.46
N ILE A 202 27.77 11.57 20.78
CA ILE A 202 28.83 12.22 21.57
C ILE A 202 30.15 11.44 21.50
N SER A 203 30.07 10.11 21.50
CA SER A 203 31.23 9.23 21.42
C SER A 203 31.87 9.27 20.02
N ALA A 204 31.06 9.42 18.98
CA ALA A 204 31.49 9.63 17.59
C ALA A 204 31.97 11.08 17.33
N GLY A 205 31.58 12.03 18.18
CA GLY A 205 31.91 13.45 18.04
C GLY A 205 30.90 14.22 17.17
N THR A 206 29.71 13.68 16.96
CA THR A 206 28.60 14.29 16.23
C THR A 206 27.60 14.95 17.20
N ASN A 207 26.54 15.60 16.71
CA ASN A 207 25.69 16.47 17.53
C ASN A 207 24.29 15.87 17.76
N PRO A 208 23.96 15.44 19.00
CA PRO A 208 22.69 14.74 19.33
C PRO A 208 21.44 15.62 19.38
N LEU A 209 21.51 16.81 18.80
CA LEU A 209 20.40 17.76 18.71
C LEU A 209 20.10 18.10 17.24
N GLN A 210 20.76 17.42 16.31
CA GLN A 210 20.75 17.71 14.90
C GLN A 210 20.75 16.38 14.14
N SER A 211 19.58 16.00 13.64
CA SER A 211 19.38 14.73 12.91
C SER A 211 20.20 14.60 11.62
N ASN A 212 20.88 15.67 11.20
CA ASN A 212 21.82 15.69 10.08
C ASN A 212 23.29 15.68 10.54
N SER A 213 23.55 15.31 11.79
CA SER A 213 24.89 15.22 12.39
C SER A 213 25.08 13.84 13.00
N SER A 214 25.29 12.83 12.16
CA SER A 214 25.31 11.44 12.62
C SER A 214 26.64 10.73 12.39
N PRO A 215 26.90 9.63 13.12
CA PRO A 215 28.10 8.81 12.96
C PRO A 215 28.28 8.26 11.54
N ASP A 216 29.55 8.11 11.13
CA ASP A 216 29.91 7.48 9.85
C ASP A 216 29.44 6.02 9.78
N SER A 217 28.89 5.62 8.63
CA SER A 217 28.61 4.22 8.32
C SER A 217 29.91 3.42 8.16
N PRO A 218 30.02 2.19 8.72
CA PRO A 218 31.15 1.32 8.43
C PRO A 218 31.14 0.96 6.93
N PRO A 219 32.30 0.76 6.29
CA PRO A 219 32.35 0.46 4.87
C PRO A 219 31.73 -0.91 4.56
N PRO A 220 30.83 -1.03 3.55
CA PRO A 220 30.29 -2.31 3.14
C PRO A 220 31.36 -3.21 2.53
N ILE A 221 31.13 -4.52 2.54
CA ILE A 221 31.94 -5.51 1.83
C ILE A 221 31.46 -5.74 0.39
N LEU A 222 30.28 -5.24 0.04
CA LEU A 222 29.72 -5.20 -1.30
C LEU A 222 28.80 -4.00 -1.41
N TYR A 223 28.92 -3.26 -2.50
CA TYR A 223 27.94 -2.24 -2.87
C TYR A 223 27.73 -2.24 -4.39
N LEU A 224 26.50 -2.45 -4.83
CA LEU A 224 26.09 -2.48 -6.23
C LEU A 224 25.05 -1.39 -6.44
N ASP A 225 25.46 -0.31 -7.11
CA ASP A 225 24.64 0.88 -7.44
C ASP A 225 23.95 0.74 -8.81
N PHE A 226 24.33 -0.27 -9.61
CA PHE A 226 23.83 -0.55 -10.96
C PHE A 226 24.06 0.54 -12.01
N GLU A 227 24.71 1.64 -11.64
CA GLU A 227 25.04 2.73 -12.54
C GLU A 227 26.23 2.45 -13.46
N ASP A 228 26.06 2.90 -14.71
CA ASP A 228 27.02 2.76 -15.82
C ASP A 228 27.44 1.30 -16.12
N ASP A 229 26.74 0.32 -15.54
CA ASP A 229 27.06 -1.09 -15.69
C ASP A 229 26.47 -1.68 -16.98
N SER A 230 27.26 -2.50 -17.67
CA SER A 230 26.83 -3.14 -18.90
C SER A 230 27.51 -4.50 -19.13
N GLY A 231 26.76 -5.41 -19.75
CA GLY A 231 27.21 -6.78 -20.02
C GLY A 231 26.84 -7.74 -18.89
N ASP A 232 27.74 -8.66 -18.54
CA ASP A 232 27.45 -9.79 -17.64
C ASP A 232 28.11 -9.64 -16.25
N ILE A 233 28.70 -8.47 -15.95
CA ILE A 233 29.41 -8.18 -14.69
C ILE A 233 28.86 -6.87 -14.14
N VAL A 234 28.50 -6.87 -12.86
CA VAL A 234 28.11 -5.68 -12.09
C VAL A 234 29.28 -5.32 -11.19
N LEU A 235 29.70 -4.05 -11.23
CA LEU A 235 30.89 -3.59 -10.53
C LEU A 235 30.58 -3.37 -9.04
N ASP A 236 31.58 -3.61 -8.20
CA ASP A 236 31.47 -3.39 -6.75
C ASP A 236 32.05 -2.02 -6.46
N LYS A 237 31.23 -1.15 -5.89
CA LYS A 237 31.53 0.25 -5.57
C LYS A 237 31.98 0.43 -4.13
N SER A 238 31.94 -0.61 -3.29
CA SER A 238 32.40 -0.55 -1.89
C SER A 238 33.92 -0.38 -1.74
N GLY A 239 34.68 -0.60 -2.82
CA GLY A 239 36.14 -0.64 -2.81
C GLY A 239 36.73 -2.01 -2.42
N SER A 240 35.88 -3.02 -2.15
CA SER A 240 36.31 -4.39 -1.83
C SER A 240 36.64 -5.24 -3.07
N GLU A 241 36.31 -4.76 -4.27
CA GLU A 241 36.50 -5.45 -5.57
C GLU A 241 35.71 -6.78 -5.69
N ASN A 242 34.64 -6.96 -4.91
CA ASN A 242 33.80 -8.16 -4.88
C ASN A 242 32.72 -8.14 -5.98
N HIS A 243 33.13 -8.05 -7.25
CA HIS A 243 32.20 -7.92 -8.39
C HIS A 243 31.17 -9.06 -8.48
N ALA A 244 29.94 -8.72 -8.90
CA ALA A 244 28.89 -9.69 -9.13
C ALA A 244 28.86 -10.12 -10.61
N SER A 245 28.55 -11.39 -10.86
CA SER A 245 28.42 -11.93 -12.22
C SER A 245 26.98 -12.36 -12.50
N ILE A 246 26.42 -11.92 -13.64
CA ILE A 246 25.09 -12.30 -14.08
C ILE A 246 25.16 -13.72 -14.65
N THR A 247 24.40 -14.64 -14.05
CA THR A 247 24.43 -16.06 -14.44
C THR A 247 23.26 -16.46 -15.35
N ASP A 248 22.20 -15.65 -15.39
CA ASP A 248 21.05 -15.82 -16.28
C ASP A 248 20.66 -14.48 -16.94
N THR A 249 21.39 -14.11 -18.00
CA THR A 249 21.23 -12.84 -18.73
C THR A 249 19.88 -12.68 -19.43
N ALA A 250 19.02 -13.73 -19.44
CA ALA A 250 17.67 -13.62 -20.00
C ALA A 250 16.66 -13.09 -18.97
N ASN A 251 16.97 -13.21 -17.69
CA ASN A 251 16.08 -12.87 -16.58
C ASN A 251 16.69 -11.85 -15.61
N ALA A 252 17.87 -11.32 -15.93
CA ALA A 252 18.60 -10.32 -15.17
C ALA A 252 19.11 -9.25 -16.15
N VAL A 253 18.53 -8.05 -16.10
CA VAL A 253 18.74 -6.98 -17.09
C VAL A 253 19.21 -5.71 -16.38
N LEU A 254 20.32 -5.13 -16.85
CA LEU A 254 20.91 -3.89 -16.34
C LEU A 254 20.46 -2.67 -17.15
N GLY A 255 20.60 -1.48 -16.57
CA GLY A 255 20.39 -0.20 -17.24
C GLY A 255 18.92 0.12 -17.48
N ILE A 256 18.04 -0.36 -16.59
CA ILE A 256 16.63 0.02 -16.60
C ILE A 256 16.53 1.42 -16.03
N GLN A 257 16.01 2.36 -16.83
CA GLN A 257 15.84 3.75 -16.41
C GLN A 257 14.78 3.83 -15.30
N GLY A 258 14.96 4.77 -14.37
CA GLY A 258 14.11 4.92 -13.19
C GLY A 258 14.59 3.99 -12.08
N GLY A 259 15.79 4.27 -11.57
CA GLY A 259 16.27 3.71 -10.31
C GLY A 259 15.39 4.16 -9.13
N SER A 260 15.78 3.79 -7.92
CA SER A 260 15.08 4.30 -6.74
C SER A 260 15.26 5.83 -6.66
N PRO A 261 14.19 6.64 -6.69
CA PRO A 261 14.31 8.10 -6.64
C PRO A 261 15.01 8.57 -5.37
N GLU A 262 14.70 7.90 -4.26
CA GLU A 262 15.30 8.10 -2.96
C GLU A 262 16.64 7.36 -2.78
N GLY A 263 17.14 6.66 -3.82
CA GLY A 263 18.45 6.01 -3.81
C GLY A 263 19.58 7.03 -3.90
N SER A 264 20.79 6.65 -3.48
CA SER A 264 21.96 7.53 -3.61
C SER A 264 22.34 7.77 -5.08
N THR A 265 22.02 6.81 -5.94
CA THR A 265 22.14 6.81 -7.40
C THR A 265 20.81 6.39 -8.06
N PRO A 266 20.00 7.35 -8.55
CA PRO A 266 18.65 7.07 -9.04
C PRO A 266 18.55 6.83 -10.57
N GLU A 267 19.65 6.90 -11.32
CA GLU A 267 19.59 6.94 -12.78
C GLU A 267 19.13 5.58 -13.36
N THR A 268 19.71 4.48 -12.89
CA THR A 268 19.38 3.14 -13.38
C THR A 268 19.34 2.04 -12.33
N ALA A 269 18.31 1.21 -12.43
CA ALA A 269 18.16 -0.02 -11.66
C ALA A 269 18.45 -1.28 -12.48
N MET A 270 18.45 -2.41 -11.77
CA MET A 270 18.46 -3.74 -12.35
C MET A 270 17.07 -4.40 -12.27
N GLU A 271 16.60 -4.95 -13.38
CA GLU A 271 15.40 -5.81 -13.39
C GLU A 271 15.78 -7.28 -13.17
N LEU A 272 15.12 -7.91 -12.19
CA LEU A 272 15.17 -9.34 -11.96
C LEU A 272 13.81 -9.96 -12.24
N ASN A 273 13.79 -10.97 -13.11
CA ASN A 273 12.61 -11.77 -13.44
C ASN A 273 12.86 -13.25 -13.08
N ASN A 274 13.18 -13.53 -11.81
CA ASN A 274 13.91 -14.72 -11.35
C ASN A 274 15.35 -14.79 -11.90
N GLY A 275 15.96 -13.64 -12.19
CA GLY A 275 17.37 -13.52 -12.54
C GLY A 275 18.27 -13.80 -11.35
N LEU A 276 19.53 -14.15 -11.63
CA LEU A 276 20.49 -14.51 -10.59
C LEU A 276 21.87 -13.89 -10.85
N LEU A 277 22.37 -13.17 -9.86
CA LEU A 277 23.77 -12.77 -9.77
C LEU A 277 24.50 -13.65 -8.77
N GLN A 278 25.75 -13.95 -9.07
CA GLN A 278 26.65 -14.66 -8.16
C GLN A 278 27.84 -13.78 -7.80
N VAL A 279 28.05 -13.56 -6.51
CA VAL A 279 29.19 -12.83 -5.94
C VAL A 279 30.20 -13.86 -5.44
N SER A 280 31.10 -14.29 -6.32
CA SER A 280 31.95 -15.45 -6.06
C SER A 280 33.06 -15.21 -5.01
N ASP A 281 33.36 -13.95 -4.72
CA ASP A 281 34.44 -13.56 -3.80
C ASP A 281 33.95 -13.42 -2.35
N ILE A 282 32.63 -13.34 -2.13
CA ILE A 282 32.04 -13.35 -0.78
C ILE A 282 31.61 -14.77 -0.43
N ASP A 283 32.34 -15.44 0.46
CA ASP A 283 31.96 -16.73 1.05
C ASP A 283 31.21 -16.49 2.37
N LEU A 284 29.90 -16.72 2.38
CA LEU A 284 29.08 -16.49 3.58
C LEU A 284 29.48 -17.39 4.74
N ASN A 285 30.18 -18.51 4.52
CA ASN A 285 30.75 -19.29 5.62
C ASN A 285 31.68 -18.46 6.50
N GLU A 286 32.46 -17.55 5.91
CA GLU A 286 33.43 -16.74 6.64
C GLU A 286 32.75 -15.65 7.47
N ILE A 287 31.53 -15.27 7.07
CA ILE A 287 30.71 -14.23 7.72
C ILE A 287 29.87 -14.83 8.85
N ILE A 288 29.20 -15.97 8.63
CA ILE A 288 28.14 -16.46 9.53
C ILE A 288 28.56 -17.60 10.46
N THR A 289 29.83 -18.03 10.43
CA THR A 289 30.30 -19.13 11.30
C THR A 289 30.52 -18.66 12.73
N GLY A 290 29.94 -19.38 13.70
CA GLY A 290 30.17 -19.11 15.12
C GLY A 290 29.23 -18.04 15.64
N LYS A 291 29.78 -16.87 16.00
CA LYS A 291 29.04 -15.68 16.44
C LYS A 291 29.05 -14.59 15.35
N GLY A 292 29.10 -15.01 14.09
CA GLY A 292 29.19 -14.10 12.97
C GLY A 292 27.86 -13.38 12.71
N SER A 293 27.93 -12.12 12.30
CA SER A 293 26.79 -11.24 12.08
C SER A 293 26.74 -10.77 10.62
N TYR A 294 25.60 -10.27 10.16
CA TYR A 294 25.48 -9.64 8.84
C TYR A 294 24.38 -8.58 8.82
N THR A 295 24.52 -7.63 7.90
CA THR A 295 23.46 -6.72 7.46
C THR A 295 23.41 -6.74 5.94
N PHE A 296 22.23 -6.98 5.37
CA PHE A 296 21.96 -6.87 3.93
C PHE A 296 20.89 -5.82 3.69
N THR A 297 21.10 -4.90 2.76
CA THR A 297 20.13 -3.86 2.38
C THR A 297 19.96 -3.79 0.86
N ALA A 298 18.80 -3.31 0.42
CA ALA A 298 18.52 -3.01 -0.98
C ALA A 298 17.30 -2.09 -1.09
N TRP A 299 17.29 -1.27 -2.12
CA TRP A 299 16.07 -0.65 -2.64
C TRP A 299 15.37 -1.63 -3.60
N LEU A 300 14.05 -1.78 -3.48
CA LEU A 300 13.25 -2.81 -4.15
C LEU A 300 11.95 -2.24 -4.67
N LYS A 301 11.61 -2.54 -5.93
CA LYS A 301 10.28 -2.28 -6.51
C LYS A 301 9.66 -3.58 -6.99
N PRO A 302 8.93 -4.31 -6.11
CA PRO A 302 8.46 -5.65 -6.40
C PRO A 302 7.32 -5.68 -7.42
N ASN A 303 7.44 -6.54 -8.45
CA ASN A 303 6.37 -6.74 -9.44
C ASN A 303 5.49 -7.98 -9.14
N ASP A 304 5.95 -8.86 -8.25
CA ASP A 304 5.19 -10.05 -7.84
C ASP A 304 5.49 -10.39 -6.38
N LEU A 305 4.51 -10.18 -5.50
CA LEU A 305 4.61 -10.48 -4.08
C LEU A 305 4.22 -11.92 -3.71
N SER A 306 3.76 -12.72 -4.68
CA SER A 306 3.20 -14.04 -4.42
C SER A 306 4.27 -15.10 -4.16
N GLY A 307 3.94 -16.09 -3.31
CA GLY A 307 4.82 -17.24 -3.08
C GLY A 307 6.16 -16.88 -2.42
N ASP A 308 7.23 -17.50 -2.89
CA ASP A 308 8.62 -17.27 -2.43
C ASP A 308 9.36 -16.39 -3.45
N LYS A 309 9.94 -15.27 -3.02
CA LYS A 309 10.68 -14.30 -3.83
C LYS A 309 11.95 -13.84 -3.12
N PHE A 310 12.98 -14.68 -3.16
CA PHE A 310 14.23 -14.41 -2.46
C PHE A 310 15.12 -13.45 -3.24
N LEU A 311 15.65 -12.47 -2.53
CA LEU A 311 16.68 -11.58 -3.04
C LEU A 311 18.05 -12.09 -2.62
N PHE A 312 18.33 -12.17 -1.32
CA PHE A 312 19.61 -12.64 -0.82
C PHE A 312 19.59 -14.13 -0.52
N GLY A 313 20.61 -14.84 -0.99
CA GLY A 313 20.78 -16.24 -0.65
C GLY A 313 22.22 -16.71 -0.71
N GLN A 314 22.37 -18.03 -0.76
CA GLN A 314 23.66 -18.68 -0.90
C GLN A 314 23.64 -19.89 -1.82
N THR A 315 24.81 -20.19 -2.39
CA THR A 315 25.02 -21.32 -3.32
C THR A 315 24.80 -22.70 -2.69
N SER A 316 24.83 -22.82 -1.36
CA SER A 316 24.38 -24.02 -0.64
C SER A 316 23.47 -23.62 0.52
N GLN A 317 22.18 -23.97 0.46
CA GLN A 317 21.12 -23.82 1.49
C GLN A 317 21.56 -23.27 2.86
N GLY A 318 21.02 -22.12 3.27
CA GLY A 318 21.28 -21.49 4.58
C GLY A 318 20.46 -20.23 4.80
N ILE A 319 20.95 -19.08 4.32
CA ILE A 319 20.26 -17.79 4.31
C ILE A 319 19.37 -17.68 3.07
N HIS A 320 18.11 -17.28 3.25
CA HIS A 320 17.20 -16.88 2.17
C HIS A 320 16.35 -15.68 2.61
N ASN A 321 16.80 -14.46 2.32
CA ASN A 321 16.10 -13.23 2.65
C ASN A 321 15.41 -12.65 1.40
N GLY A 322 14.25 -12.02 1.57
CA GLY A 322 13.45 -11.47 0.47
C GLY A 322 11.98 -11.38 0.86
N ILE A 323 11.07 -11.68 -0.06
CA ILE A 323 9.62 -11.61 0.16
C ILE A 323 9.03 -13.03 0.19
N ARG A 324 8.15 -13.31 1.15
CA ARG A 324 7.41 -14.58 1.24
C ARG A 324 6.00 -14.38 1.79
N ASN A 325 5.24 -15.48 1.80
CA ASN A 325 3.93 -15.56 2.43
C ASN A 325 2.93 -14.53 1.88
N ASN A 326 3.04 -14.26 0.59
CA ASN A 326 2.24 -13.28 -0.15
C ASN A 326 2.42 -11.86 0.42
N GLY A 327 3.63 -11.32 0.30
CA GLY A 327 3.89 -9.90 0.57
C GLY A 327 4.59 -9.55 1.88
N PHE A 328 5.13 -10.48 2.66
CA PHE A 328 5.91 -10.09 3.84
C PHE A 328 7.40 -10.11 3.53
N LEU A 329 8.15 -9.07 3.93
CA LEU A 329 9.60 -9.20 4.06
C LEU A 329 9.91 -10.39 4.97
N HIS A 330 10.94 -11.15 4.62
CA HIS A 330 11.19 -12.45 5.20
C HIS A 330 12.67 -12.67 5.40
N GLN A 331 13.04 -13.11 6.60
CA GLN A 331 14.39 -13.48 6.94
C GLN A 331 14.44 -14.98 7.26
N ALA A 332 14.99 -15.80 6.36
CA ALA A 332 15.08 -17.25 6.59
C ALA A 332 16.51 -17.68 6.89
N HIS A 333 16.71 -18.33 8.04
CA HIS A 333 17.81 -19.26 8.23
C HIS A 333 17.23 -20.67 8.20
N TRP A 334 17.89 -21.64 7.59
CA TRP A 334 17.33 -22.99 7.46
C TRP A 334 16.79 -23.56 8.79
N GLY A 335 15.46 -23.71 8.87
CA GLY A 335 14.75 -24.19 10.07
C GLY A 335 14.36 -23.11 11.08
N ALA A 336 14.54 -21.83 10.74
CA ALA A 336 14.23 -20.63 11.50
C ALA A 336 13.83 -19.51 10.53
N ASP A 337 12.57 -19.59 10.10
CA ASP A 337 11.95 -18.71 9.11
C ASP A 337 11.11 -17.67 9.86
N THR A 338 11.34 -16.39 9.60
CA THR A 338 10.58 -15.30 10.24
C THR A 338 10.11 -14.27 9.21
N ASN A 339 8.86 -13.81 9.36
CA ASN A 339 8.32 -12.69 8.60
C ASN A 339 8.52 -11.40 9.38
N GLY A 340 8.58 -10.31 8.62
CA GLY A 340 8.23 -8.97 9.07
C GLY A 340 6.78 -8.86 9.55
N ALA A 341 6.42 -7.73 10.14
CA ALA A 341 5.05 -7.45 10.58
C ALA A 341 4.16 -6.91 9.45
N THR A 342 4.75 -6.19 8.50
CA THR A 342 4.03 -5.46 7.46
C THR A 342 3.79 -6.30 6.20
N ASN A 343 2.56 -6.25 5.69
CA ASN A 343 2.18 -6.86 4.42
C ASN A 343 2.34 -5.83 3.29
N LEU A 344 3.29 -6.05 2.40
CA LEU A 344 3.60 -5.19 1.27
C LEU A 344 2.45 -5.02 0.28
N ASN A 345 1.48 -5.95 0.21
CA ASN A 345 0.31 -5.70 -0.65
C ASN A 345 -0.49 -4.50 -0.15
N GLU A 346 -0.61 -4.31 1.17
CA GLU A 346 -1.34 -3.18 1.75
C GLU A 346 -0.45 -1.93 1.84
N TYR A 347 0.86 -2.12 2.03
CA TYR A 347 1.81 -1.02 2.14
C TYR A 347 1.99 -0.29 0.82
N LEU A 348 2.22 -1.06 -0.26
CA LEU A 348 2.47 -0.51 -1.60
C LEU A 348 1.20 0.07 -2.25
N ASP A 349 0.01 -0.28 -1.78
CA ASP A 349 -1.25 0.35 -2.25
C ASP A 349 -1.30 1.86 -1.91
N THR A 350 -0.47 2.32 -0.98
CA THR A 350 -0.40 3.73 -0.54
C THR A 350 0.95 4.39 -0.83
N ASP A 351 1.83 3.69 -1.54
CA ASP A 351 3.19 4.11 -1.82
C ASP A 351 3.30 4.50 -3.31
N GLU A 352 3.44 5.80 -3.58
CA GLU A 352 3.21 6.36 -4.91
C GLU A 352 4.31 5.99 -5.92
N ASP A 353 5.56 5.79 -5.45
CA ASP A 353 6.66 5.39 -6.33
C ASP A 353 6.88 3.86 -6.41
N GLY A 354 6.30 3.11 -5.47
CA GLY A 354 6.39 1.66 -5.35
C GLY A 354 7.77 1.11 -4.97
N TRP A 355 8.71 1.96 -4.55
CA TRP A 355 10.04 1.59 -4.07
C TRP A 355 10.08 1.48 -2.56
N ILE A 356 10.63 0.38 -2.06
CA ILE A 356 10.90 0.18 -0.63
C ILE A 356 12.38 -0.02 -0.38
N HIS A 357 12.89 0.51 0.71
CA HIS A 357 14.18 0.14 1.27
C HIS A 357 14.00 -0.99 2.29
N ALA A 358 14.59 -2.16 2.01
CA ALA A 358 14.51 -3.32 2.88
C ALA A 358 15.87 -3.66 3.47
N ALA A 359 15.93 -3.86 4.80
CA ALA A 359 17.13 -4.32 5.50
C ALA A 359 16.88 -5.60 6.31
N TRP A 360 17.85 -6.52 6.25
CA TRP A 360 17.87 -7.77 7.02
C TRP A 360 19.15 -7.87 7.84
N ILE A 361 19.00 -7.93 9.16
CA ILE A 361 20.12 -7.92 10.10
C ILE A 361 20.09 -9.17 10.96
N TYR A 362 21.25 -9.78 11.17
CA TYR A 362 21.42 -10.85 12.14
C TYR A 362 22.63 -10.58 13.00
N ASP A 363 22.41 -10.54 14.32
CA ASP A 363 23.44 -10.47 15.33
C ASP A 363 23.77 -11.86 15.89
N GLY A 364 24.96 -12.37 15.57
CA GLY A 364 25.46 -13.65 16.07
C GLY A 364 25.98 -13.61 17.51
N GLU A 365 26.18 -12.43 18.12
CA GLU A 365 26.56 -12.35 19.53
C GLU A 365 25.36 -12.62 20.45
N THR A 366 24.18 -12.12 20.07
CA THR A 366 22.94 -12.25 20.83
C THR A 366 21.96 -13.29 20.26
N ASP A 367 22.22 -13.84 19.07
CA ASP A 367 21.27 -14.67 18.31
C ASP A 367 19.95 -13.93 18.05
N THR A 368 20.03 -12.69 17.56
CA THR A 368 18.88 -11.81 17.30
C THR A 368 18.80 -11.48 15.81
N GLY A 369 17.59 -11.49 15.25
CA GLY A 369 17.33 -11.01 13.89
C GLY A 369 16.47 -9.76 13.91
N LYS A 370 16.73 -8.85 12.97
CA LYS A 370 15.88 -7.68 12.70
C LYS A 370 15.55 -7.58 11.21
N ILE A 371 14.38 -7.02 10.92
CA ILE A 371 13.92 -6.65 9.58
C ILE A 371 13.46 -5.20 9.65
N TYR A 372 13.91 -4.37 8.72
CA TYR A 372 13.46 -2.99 8.57
C TYR A 372 12.81 -2.80 7.20
N LEU A 373 11.77 -1.97 7.17
CA LEU A 373 11.05 -1.50 5.99
C LEU A 373 11.06 0.03 6.02
N ASP A 374 11.66 0.67 5.02
CA ASP A 374 11.77 2.13 4.86
C ASP A 374 12.31 2.82 6.11
N GLY A 375 13.44 2.28 6.58
CA GLY A 375 14.13 2.77 7.77
C GLY A 375 13.47 2.37 9.10
N LYS A 376 12.24 1.87 9.09
CA LYS A 376 11.49 1.54 10.32
C LYS A 376 11.62 0.07 10.68
N LEU A 377 11.80 -0.21 11.98
CA LEU A 377 11.85 -1.58 12.48
C LEU A 377 10.50 -2.28 12.27
N ASP A 378 10.50 -3.29 11.40
CA ASP A 378 9.31 -4.07 11.04
C ASP A 378 9.24 -5.38 11.86
N TRP A 379 10.37 -5.94 12.24
CA TRP A 379 10.42 -7.09 13.15
C TRP A 379 11.74 -7.21 13.89
N GLU A 380 11.69 -7.63 15.15
CA GLU A 380 12.84 -8.06 15.95
C GLU A 380 12.52 -9.33 16.74
N GLY A 381 13.52 -10.21 16.89
CA GLY A 381 13.45 -11.28 17.87
C GLY A 381 14.54 -12.33 17.76
N ALA A 382 14.44 -13.35 18.62
CA ALA A 382 15.40 -14.45 18.67
C ALA A 382 15.47 -15.19 17.32
N LYS A 383 16.68 -15.37 16.81
CA LYS A 383 16.98 -15.97 15.51
C LYS A 383 18.12 -16.96 15.66
N ASN A 384 17.89 -18.22 15.27
CA ASN A 384 18.95 -19.22 15.31
C ASN A 384 20.05 -18.88 14.29
N ALA A 385 21.31 -19.13 14.64
CA ALA A 385 22.44 -18.97 13.72
C ALA A 385 22.24 -19.64 12.35
N PRO A 386 22.61 -18.95 11.25
CA PRO A 386 22.66 -19.55 9.91
C PRO A 386 23.54 -20.81 9.90
N ASN A 387 23.10 -21.85 9.19
CA ASN A 387 23.78 -23.15 9.20
C ASN A 387 24.16 -23.66 7.79
N GLY A 388 24.15 -22.78 6.80
CA GLY A 388 24.49 -23.12 5.43
C GLY A 388 25.94 -22.82 5.04
N SER A 389 26.24 -22.92 3.74
CA SER A 389 27.58 -22.64 3.21
C SER A 389 27.59 -22.02 1.80
N GLY A 390 28.74 -21.52 1.38
CA GLY A 390 29.03 -21.13 0.01
C GLY A 390 28.88 -19.64 -0.23
N ASN A 391 29.01 -19.26 -1.51
CA ASN A 391 29.03 -17.86 -1.90
C ASN A 391 27.66 -17.18 -1.85
N LEU A 392 27.68 -15.87 -1.66
CA LEU A 392 26.52 -14.99 -1.77
C LEU A 392 25.93 -15.05 -3.18
N ILE A 393 24.60 -15.09 -3.24
CA ILE A 393 23.81 -14.93 -4.47
C ILE A 393 22.76 -13.85 -4.24
N ILE A 394 22.45 -13.13 -5.32
CA ILE A 394 21.45 -12.06 -5.36
C ILE A 394 20.42 -12.41 -6.44
N GLY A 395 19.15 -12.21 -6.14
CA GLY A 395 17.99 -12.56 -6.97
C GLY A 395 17.46 -13.98 -6.76
N GLY A 396 17.90 -14.73 -5.74
CA GLY A 396 17.30 -16.03 -5.44
C GLY A 396 17.98 -16.85 -4.34
N ARG A 397 17.56 -18.11 -4.20
CA ARG A 397 18.23 -19.10 -3.32
C ARG A 397 18.87 -20.26 -4.09
N ASN A 398 19.81 -20.96 -3.46
CA ASN A 398 20.49 -22.19 -3.91
C ASN A 398 20.17 -22.66 -5.35
N GLY A 399 20.88 -22.10 -6.33
CA GLY A 399 20.71 -22.43 -7.75
C GLY A 399 19.70 -21.58 -8.53
N GLY A 400 19.24 -20.46 -7.95
CA GLY A 400 18.33 -19.50 -8.60
C GLY A 400 16.84 -19.85 -8.49
N GLU A 401 16.46 -20.71 -7.54
CA GLU A 401 15.05 -21.07 -7.35
C GLU A 401 14.31 -19.99 -6.55
N ALA A 402 13.03 -19.77 -6.87
CA ALA A 402 12.16 -18.82 -6.17
C ALA A 402 12.78 -17.42 -6.07
N GLY A 403 13.24 -16.92 -7.23
CA GLY A 403 13.98 -15.67 -7.31
C GLY A 403 13.08 -14.46 -7.15
N TYR A 404 13.71 -13.33 -6.85
CA TYR A 404 13.03 -12.04 -6.80
C TYR A 404 12.49 -11.66 -8.20
N VAL A 405 11.37 -10.94 -8.21
CA VAL A 405 10.68 -10.47 -9.41
C VAL A 405 10.33 -8.99 -9.21
N GLY A 406 11.01 -8.10 -9.90
CA GLY A 406 10.91 -6.65 -9.72
C GLY A 406 12.20 -5.92 -10.09
N LEU A 407 12.22 -4.61 -9.84
CA LEU A 407 13.45 -3.82 -9.91
C LEU A 407 14.16 -3.85 -8.56
N VAL A 408 15.48 -3.76 -8.62
CA VAL A 408 16.34 -3.67 -7.45
C VAL A 408 17.42 -2.63 -7.73
N ASP A 409 17.71 -1.87 -6.69
CA ASP A 409 18.71 -0.84 -6.71
C ASP A 409 19.55 -0.87 -5.42
N GLU A 410 20.73 -0.26 -5.46
CA GLU A 410 21.52 0.09 -4.28
C GLU A 410 21.73 -1.05 -3.27
N ILE A 411 22.18 -2.21 -3.76
CA ILE A 411 22.41 -3.37 -2.90
C ILE A 411 23.69 -3.16 -2.10
N ALA A 412 23.59 -3.22 -0.76
CA ALA A 412 24.77 -3.19 0.10
C ALA A 412 24.79 -4.33 1.13
N VAL A 413 26.00 -4.79 1.47
CA VAL A 413 26.23 -5.91 2.39
C VAL A 413 27.36 -5.60 3.35
N TRP A 414 27.13 -5.87 4.64
CA TRP A 414 28.12 -5.82 5.72
C TRP A 414 28.27 -7.19 6.39
N SER A 415 29.46 -7.44 6.91
CA SER A 415 29.77 -8.61 7.75
C SER A 415 29.62 -8.34 9.24
N GLU A 416 28.88 -7.29 9.60
CA GLU A 416 28.60 -6.85 10.96
C GLU A 416 27.19 -6.26 11.06
N VAL A 417 26.71 -6.09 12.28
CA VAL A 417 25.49 -5.32 12.56
C VAL A 417 25.83 -3.85 12.37
N ILE A 418 25.01 -3.12 11.63
CA ILE A 418 25.08 -1.66 11.57
C ILE A 418 23.97 -1.08 12.46
N GLU A 419 24.18 0.13 12.95
CA GLU A 419 23.25 0.80 13.86
C GLU A 419 21.96 1.22 13.15
N GLU A 420 20.89 1.43 13.93
CA GLU A 420 19.56 1.73 13.41
C GLU A 420 19.53 3.03 12.61
N GLY A 421 20.17 4.08 13.10
CA GLY A 421 20.27 5.34 12.36
C GLY A 421 20.89 5.17 10.97
N ILE A 422 21.92 4.34 10.82
CA ILE A 422 22.50 4.04 9.50
C ILE A 422 21.42 3.45 8.57
N ILE A 423 20.55 2.58 9.06
CA ILE A 423 19.47 1.97 8.26
C ILE A 423 18.43 3.02 7.85
N ILE A 424 18.07 3.93 8.76
CA ILE A 424 17.18 5.07 8.48
C ILE A 424 17.77 5.95 7.37
N ASN A 425 19.07 6.21 7.42
CA ASN A 425 19.75 7.06 6.48
C ASN A 425 19.89 6.42 5.09
N LEU A 426 20.21 5.13 5.04
CA LEU A 426 20.20 4.37 3.78
C LEU A 426 18.81 4.37 3.13
N ALA A 427 17.75 4.30 3.93
CA ALA A 427 16.37 4.43 3.47
C ALA A 427 15.98 5.86 3.07
N SER A 428 16.85 6.84 3.34
CA SER A 428 16.68 8.25 2.97
C SER A 428 17.70 8.70 1.90
N GLY A 429 18.34 7.73 1.22
CA GLY A 429 19.24 8.00 0.10
C GLY A 429 20.71 8.27 0.43
N ALA A 430 21.12 8.06 1.68
CA ALA A 430 22.54 8.10 2.01
C ALA A 430 23.30 6.99 1.25
N SER A 431 24.45 7.34 0.65
CA SER A 431 25.25 6.34 -0.07
C SER A 431 25.91 5.35 0.89
N PRO A 432 25.88 4.04 0.57
CA PRO A 432 26.64 3.04 1.33
C PRO A 432 28.17 3.20 1.27
N SER A 433 28.77 4.01 0.37
CA SER A 433 30.21 3.89 0.04
C SER A 433 31.17 5.04 0.40
N SER A 434 30.70 6.22 0.83
CA SER A 434 31.51 7.34 1.39
C SER A 434 30.60 8.56 1.61
N MET A 435 30.75 9.52 2.54
CA MET A 435 31.59 9.82 3.71
C MET A 435 30.76 10.83 4.53
N SER A 436 30.73 10.74 5.86
CA SER A 436 30.12 11.71 6.78
C SER A 436 28.71 12.20 6.47
N MET A 437 27.78 11.82 7.33
CA MET A 437 26.59 12.64 7.55
C MET A 437 26.89 13.77 8.53
N ALA A 438 28.13 14.27 8.55
CA ALA A 438 28.38 15.55 9.16
C ALA A 438 27.79 16.61 8.24
N ASP A 439 27.25 17.65 8.86
CA ASP A 439 27.02 18.94 8.26
C ASP A 439 28.15 19.80 8.85
N GLU A 440 29.30 19.90 8.16
CA GLU A 440 30.54 20.50 8.69
C GLU A 440 30.31 21.97 9.10
N ASP A 441 29.35 22.64 8.46
CA ASP A 441 29.05 24.05 8.70
C ASP A 441 27.71 24.35 9.41
N ALA A 442 26.93 23.31 9.71
CA ALA A 442 25.68 23.30 10.45
C ALA A 442 24.56 24.14 9.79
N ASP A 443 24.47 24.12 8.46
CA ASP A 443 23.50 24.90 7.69
C ASP A 443 22.20 24.15 7.32
N GLY A 444 22.14 22.85 7.59
CA GLY A 444 21.01 21.97 7.31
C GLY A 444 21.25 20.97 6.19
N LEU A 445 22.26 21.19 5.33
CA LEU A 445 22.64 20.23 4.30
C LEU A 445 23.74 19.27 4.80
N PRO A 446 23.60 17.95 4.58
CA PRO A 446 24.69 17.02 4.86
C PRO A 446 25.86 17.19 3.88
N ASP A 447 27.10 17.01 4.36
CA ASP A 447 28.34 17.11 3.57
C ASP A 447 28.29 16.24 2.30
N PHE A 448 27.66 15.06 2.37
CA PHE A 448 27.53 14.17 1.21
C PHE A 448 26.64 14.76 0.11
N TRP A 449 25.59 15.49 0.48
CA TRP A 449 24.67 16.14 -0.45
C TRP A 449 25.35 17.35 -1.09
N GLU A 450 26.07 18.13 -0.27
CA GLU A 450 26.92 19.21 -0.72
C GLU A 450 28.04 18.74 -1.67
N GLU A 451 28.71 17.62 -1.37
CA GLU A 451 29.75 17.04 -2.24
C GLU A 451 29.14 16.50 -3.55
N LYS A 452 27.95 15.87 -3.49
CA LYS A 452 27.26 15.32 -4.66
C LYS A 452 26.93 16.41 -5.68
N TYR A 453 26.38 17.52 -5.21
CA TYR A 453 25.87 18.60 -6.07
C TYR A 453 26.77 19.85 -6.13
N ASP A 454 27.93 19.83 -5.47
CA ASP A 454 28.88 20.96 -5.35
C ASP A 454 28.20 22.23 -4.79
N LEU A 455 27.46 22.05 -3.69
CA LEU A 455 26.70 23.09 -2.98
C LEU A 455 27.48 23.55 -1.72
N GLU A 456 27.34 24.82 -1.35
CA GLU A 456 27.94 25.40 -0.11
C GLU A 456 26.94 26.35 0.61
N ASP A 457 25.67 26.41 0.19
CA ASP A 457 24.68 27.36 0.76
C ASP A 457 23.30 26.71 0.76
N ALA A 458 22.85 26.22 1.91
CA ALA A 458 21.51 25.67 2.11
C ALA A 458 20.36 26.61 1.69
N LEU A 459 20.58 27.93 1.74
CA LEU A 459 19.59 28.93 1.34
C LEU A 459 19.77 29.42 -0.10
N GLY A 460 20.74 28.83 -0.83
CA GLY A 460 20.89 28.99 -2.27
C GLY A 460 19.71 28.36 -3.01
N ASP A 461 19.49 28.81 -4.23
CA ASP A 461 18.51 28.29 -5.20
C ASP A 461 19.35 28.17 -6.47
N ASN A 462 19.90 26.97 -6.68
CA ASN A 462 21.05 26.78 -7.57
C ASN A 462 20.65 26.64 -9.04
N ASP A 463 19.43 26.22 -9.31
CA ASP A 463 18.84 26.05 -10.63
C ASP A 463 17.76 27.12 -10.97
N ASP A 464 17.50 28.06 -10.05
CA ASP A 464 16.58 29.19 -10.18
C ASP A 464 15.11 28.76 -10.34
N ASP A 465 14.71 27.65 -9.73
CA ASP A 465 13.36 27.07 -9.84
C ASP A 465 12.37 27.61 -8.78
N GLY A 466 12.91 28.21 -7.72
CA GLY A 466 12.17 28.84 -6.62
C GLY A 466 12.15 28.05 -5.31
N LEU A 467 12.79 26.88 -5.24
CA LEU A 467 13.12 26.16 -4.03
C LEU A 467 14.56 26.46 -3.60
N THR A 468 14.82 26.39 -2.30
CA THR A 468 16.19 26.45 -1.78
C THR A 468 16.83 25.06 -1.79
N ASN A 469 18.15 24.97 -1.86
CA ASN A 469 18.89 23.70 -1.80
C ASN A 469 18.46 22.83 -0.59
N LEU A 470 18.11 23.46 0.54
CA LEU A 470 17.54 22.78 1.70
C LEU A 470 16.10 22.31 1.47
N GLU A 471 15.23 23.13 0.88
CA GLU A 471 13.88 22.71 0.49
C GLU A 471 13.92 21.57 -0.54
N GLU A 472 14.88 21.59 -1.47
CA GLU A 472 15.10 20.52 -2.44
C GLU A 472 15.62 19.25 -1.78
N TYR A 473 16.52 19.38 -0.79
CA TYR A 473 16.87 18.26 0.07
C TYR A 473 15.64 17.72 0.81
N GLU A 474 14.79 18.58 1.39
CA GLU A 474 13.56 18.17 2.10
C GLU A 474 12.50 17.54 1.19
N LEU A 475 12.40 18.01 -0.06
CA LEU A 475 11.46 17.55 -1.08
C LEU A 475 12.03 16.45 -1.99
N ARG A 476 13.31 16.11 -1.79
CA ARG A 476 14.06 15.07 -2.50
C ARG A 476 14.24 15.33 -3.99
N THR A 477 14.23 16.61 -4.38
CA THR A 477 14.42 17.06 -5.76
C THR A 477 15.90 17.34 -6.05
N ASN A 478 16.27 17.51 -7.32
CA ASN A 478 17.65 17.70 -7.75
C ASN A 478 18.05 19.19 -7.72
N PRO A 479 18.94 19.62 -6.80
CA PRO A 479 19.25 21.03 -6.55
C PRO A 479 20.04 21.76 -7.63
N ILE A 480 20.27 21.11 -8.76
CA ILE A 480 20.93 21.69 -9.93
C ILE A 480 20.13 21.44 -11.22
N GLU A 481 18.94 20.86 -11.12
CA GLU A 481 18.03 20.59 -12.23
C GLU A 481 16.60 21.01 -11.86
N ALA A 482 16.19 22.16 -12.40
CA ALA A 482 14.91 22.81 -12.12
C ALA A 482 13.66 22.04 -12.61
N ASP A 483 13.73 20.74 -12.87
CA ASP A 483 12.68 19.87 -13.44
C ASP A 483 13.14 18.42 -13.21
N THR A 484 13.00 17.94 -11.97
CA THR A 484 13.62 16.70 -11.50
C THR A 484 13.09 15.47 -12.23
N ASP A 485 11.78 15.41 -12.47
CA ASP A 485 11.14 14.31 -13.18
C ASP A 485 11.07 14.49 -14.70
N SER A 486 11.51 15.66 -15.19
CA SER A 486 11.61 16.01 -16.61
C SER A 486 10.27 16.03 -17.35
N ASP A 487 9.17 16.34 -16.65
CA ASP A 487 7.84 16.48 -17.24
C ASP A 487 7.63 17.85 -17.94
N GLY A 488 8.48 18.82 -17.60
CA GLY A 488 8.51 20.17 -18.15
C GLY A 488 7.93 21.27 -17.26
N LEU A 489 7.42 20.95 -16.07
CA LEU A 489 7.28 21.88 -14.94
C LEU A 489 8.61 22.00 -14.22
N SER A 490 8.64 22.85 -13.19
CA SER A 490 9.79 22.89 -12.29
C SER A 490 9.34 22.44 -10.94
N ASP A 491 10.25 21.92 -10.13
CA ASP A 491 9.92 21.36 -8.83
C ASP A 491 9.17 22.39 -7.97
N GLY A 492 9.66 23.63 -7.95
CA GLY A 492 9.00 24.76 -7.29
C GLY A 492 7.63 25.15 -7.88
N ALA A 493 7.38 24.89 -9.17
CA ALA A 493 6.08 25.08 -9.80
C ALA A 493 5.08 23.98 -9.42
N GLU A 494 5.53 22.73 -9.33
CA GLU A 494 4.73 21.57 -8.94
C GLU A 494 4.32 21.66 -7.48
N VAL A 495 5.25 22.01 -6.59
CA VAL A 495 4.94 22.32 -5.18
C VAL A 495 3.85 23.39 -5.05
N ALA A 496 3.83 24.38 -5.96
CA ALA A 496 2.79 25.41 -5.98
C ALA A 496 1.43 24.91 -6.50
N LEU A 497 1.44 23.93 -7.41
CA LEU A 497 0.25 23.22 -7.91
C LEU A 497 -0.23 22.14 -6.92
N LYS A 498 0.62 21.76 -5.96
CA LYS A 498 0.48 20.61 -5.05
C LYS A 498 0.51 19.27 -5.77
N SER A 499 1.17 19.24 -6.92
CA SER A 499 1.53 18.01 -7.60
C SER A 499 2.94 17.61 -7.17
N SER A 500 3.38 16.41 -7.55
CA SER A 500 4.62 15.80 -7.06
C SER A 500 5.79 16.16 -7.98
N PRO A 501 6.85 16.82 -7.50
CA PRO A 501 8.03 17.15 -8.32
C PRO A 501 8.92 15.95 -8.67
N LEU A 502 8.50 14.74 -8.28
CA LEU A 502 9.24 13.49 -8.48
C LEU A 502 8.50 12.53 -9.44
N ILE A 503 7.28 12.88 -9.85
CA ILE A 503 6.40 12.00 -10.60
C ILE A 503 5.74 12.80 -11.72
N SER A 504 6.15 12.51 -12.96
CA SER A 504 5.72 13.29 -14.13
C SER A 504 4.21 13.38 -14.32
N ASP A 505 3.47 12.39 -13.84
CA ASP A 505 2.01 12.30 -13.92
C ASP A 505 1.51 11.93 -12.53
N THR A 506 1.18 12.95 -11.75
CA THR A 506 0.91 12.82 -10.31
C THR A 506 -0.35 11.99 -10.03
N ASP A 507 -1.37 12.05 -10.88
CA ASP A 507 -2.63 11.30 -10.69
C ASP A 507 -2.76 10.05 -11.57
N ASN A 508 -1.79 9.79 -12.44
CA ASN A 508 -1.70 8.61 -13.31
C ASN A 508 -2.85 8.46 -14.30
N ASP A 509 -3.49 9.56 -14.72
CA ASP A 509 -4.52 9.54 -15.76
C ASP A 509 -3.94 9.44 -17.19
N GLY A 510 -2.63 9.66 -17.32
CA GLY A 510 -1.83 9.59 -18.52
C GLY A 510 -1.52 10.93 -19.21
N LEU A 511 -2.00 12.06 -18.68
CA LEU A 511 -1.47 13.40 -18.94
C LEU A 511 -0.43 13.74 -17.88
N ASN A 512 0.71 14.29 -18.29
CA ASN A 512 1.69 14.75 -17.33
C ASN A 512 1.26 16.08 -16.68
N ASP A 513 1.77 16.40 -15.48
CA ASP A 513 1.35 17.57 -14.71
C ASP A 513 1.49 18.87 -15.53
N LYS A 514 2.54 18.92 -16.36
CA LYS A 514 2.79 20.02 -17.29
C LYS A 514 1.72 20.17 -18.36
N GLU A 515 1.23 19.09 -18.94
CA GLU A 515 0.16 19.04 -19.94
C GLU A 515 -1.16 19.47 -19.33
N GLU A 516 -1.45 18.98 -18.14
CA GLU A 516 -2.63 19.34 -17.37
C GLU A 516 -2.68 20.82 -17.00
N SER A 517 -1.56 21.35 -16.50
CA SER A 517 -1.39 22.77 -16.22
C SER A 517 -1.61 23.65 -17.47
N ASP A 518 -1.23 23.15 -18.66
CA ASP A 518 -1.46 23.85 -19.93
C ASP A 518 -2.93 23.85 -20.38
N ILE A 519 -3.67 22.77 -20.12
CA ILE A 519 -5.10 22.65 -20.47
C ILE A 519 -6.04 23.14 -19.35
N GLY A 520 -5.51 23.33 -18.14
CA GLY A 520 -6.19 23.86 -16.97
C GLY A 520 -6.93 22.81 -16.13
N THR A 521 -6.61 21.53 -16.31
CA THR A 521 -7.08 20.42 -15.46
C THR A 521 -6.31 20.39 -14.13
N ASN A 522 -6.70 19.52 -13.22
CA ASN A 522 -6.14 19.45 -11.88
C ASN A 522 -5.17 18.28 -11.76
N PRO A 523 -3.84 18.51 -11.62
CA PRO A 523 -2.81 17.46 -11.65
C PRO A 523 -2.77 16.50 -10.46
N THR A 524 -3.86 16.36 -9.75
CA THR A 524 -3.97 15.47 -8.59
C THR A 524 -5.33 14.76 -8.62
N LYS A 525 -6.00 14.72 -9.77
CA LYS A 525 -7.35 14.22 -9.95
C LYS A 525 -7.61 13.80 -11.40
N GLU A 526 -7.60 12.49 -11.62
CA GLU A 526 -7.76 11.86 -12.94
C GLU A 526 -8.97 12.35 -13.78
N ASP A 527 -10.09 12.71 -13.14
CA ASP A 527 -11.27 13.28 -13.78
C ASP A 527 -11.53 14.65 -13.17
N THR A 528 -11.12 15.73 -13.84
CA THR A 528 -11.20 17.08 -13.28
C THR A 528 -12.65 17.52 -13.02
N ASP A 529 -13.60 17.15 -13.88
CA ASP A 529 -14.95 17.70 -13.87
C ASP A 529 -16.06 16.77 -13.33
N ASP A 530 -15.69 15.56 -12.91
CA ASP A 530 -16.50 14.51 -12.31
C ASP A 530 -17.62 13.97 -13.22
N ASP A 531 -17.37 13.82 -14.52
CA ASP A 531 -18.33 13.25 -15.48
C ASP A 531 -18.13 11.77 -15.84
N GLY A 532 -17.07 11.17 -15.29
CA GLY A 532 -16.75 9.76 -15.41
C GLY A 532 -15.77 9.45 -16.54
N PHE A 533 -15.13 10.45 -17.15
CA PHE A 533 -14.04 10.28 -18.10
C PHE A 533 -12.78 10.98 -17.55
N THR A 534 -11.62 10.34 -17.70
CA THR A 534 -10.36 10.97 -17.31
C THR A 534 -10.00 12.11 -18.26
N ASP A 535 -9.20 13.05 -17.79
CA ASP A 535 -8.82 14.24 -18.56
C ASP A 535 -8.10 13.85 -19.87
N LEU A 536 -7.21 12.84 -19.82
CA LEU A 536 -6.58 12.28 -21.03
C LEU A 536 -7.63 11.77 -22.04
N LYS A 537 -8.60 10.95 -21.57
CA LYS A 537 -9.63 10.34 -22.43
C LYS A 537 -10.42 11.42 -23.17
N GLU A 538 -10.69 12.54 -22.51
CA GLU A 538 -11.39 13.66 -23.08
C GLU A 538 -10.56 14.45 -24.10
N VAL A 539 -9.30 14.72 -23.78
CA VAL A 539 -8.36 15.39 -24.70
C VAL A 539 -8.19 14.59 -25.99
N GLU A 540 -7.99 13.27 -25.89
CA GLU A 540 -7.85 12.39 -27.05
C GLU A 540 -9.13 12.35 -27.91
N ALA A 541 -10.29 12.35 -27.25
CA ALA A 541 -11.57 12.33 -27.93
C ALA A 541 -12.00 13.72 -28.46
N GLY A 542 -11.28 14.79 -28.09
CA GLY A 542 -11.58 16.16 -28.47
C GLY A 542 -12.80 16.74 -27.75
N SER A 543 -13.15 16.17 -26.60
CA SER A 543 -14.14 16.69 -25.66
C SER A 543 -13.46 17.66 -24.67
N ASN A 544 -14.12 18.14 -23.62
CA ASN A 544 -13.58 19.26 -22.83
C ASN A 544 -13.52 18.89 -21.35
N PRO A 545 -12.32 18.63 -20.79
CA PRO A 545 -12.10 18.09 -19.44
C PRO A 545 -12.45 19.03 -18.28
N LEU A 546 -13.03 20.18 -18.59
CA LEU A 546 -13.43 21.20 -17.62
C LEU A 546 -14.95 21.44 -17.66
N ASN A 547 -15.69 20.61 -18.36
CA ASN A 547 -17.13 20.71 -18.51
C ASN A 547 -17.80 19.34 -18.66
N SER A 548 -18.38 18.89 -17.55
CA SER A 548 -19.16 17.65 -17.40
C SER A 548 -20.39 17.44 -18.30
N ASN A 549 -20.63 18.33 -19.25
CA ASN A 549 -21.61 18.14 -20.33
C ASN A 549 -20.96 17.93 -21.69
N SER A 550 -19.64 17.83 -21.75
CA SER A 550 -18.82 17.75 -22.95
C SER A 550 -18.04 16.45 -22.92
N ILE A 551 -18.75 15.33 -22.99
CA ILE A 551 -18.18 13.98 -23.01
C ILE A 551 -17.57 13.63 -24.39
N PRO A 552 -16.63 12.66 -24.44
CA PRO A 552 -16.09 12.09 -25.67
C PRO A 552 -17.16 11.82 -26.75
N PRO A 553 -16.99 12.27 -28.01
CA PRO A 553 -17.93 11.98 -29.08
C PRO A 553 -17.97 10.47 -29.35
N THR A 554 -19.17 9.91 -29.44
CA THR A 554 -19.37 8.49 -29.79
C THR A 554 -18.77 8.20 -31.17
N PRO A 555 -17.71 7.37 -31.29
CA PRO A 555 -17.33 6.83 -32.58
C PRO A 555 -18.56 6.15 -33.20
N PRO A 556 -18.79 6.21 -34.51
CA PRO A 556 -19.87 5.44 -35.10
C PRO A 556 -19.55 3.95 -34.92
N ALA A 557 -20.17 3.32 -33.91
CA ALA A 557 -20.12 1.88 -33.74
C ALA A 557 -20.58 1.25 -35.06
N ALA A 558 -19.73 0.44 -35.68
CA ALA A 558 -20.20 -0.35 -36.80
C ALA A 558 -21.31 -1.30 -36.29
N GLU A 559 -22.31 -1.55 -37.12
CA GLU A 559 -23.52 -2.29 -36.76
C GLU A 559 -23.22 -3.58 -35.99
N PRO A 560 -23.82 -3.80 -34.81
CA PRO A 560 -23.65 -5.05 -34.07
C PRO A 560 -24.25 -6.24 -34.84
N LEU A 561 -23.75 -7.44 -34.52
CA LEU A 561 -24.33 -8.69 -35.02
C LEU A 561 -25.76 -8.89 -34.51
N PHE A 562 -26.06 -8.40 -33.31
CA PHE A 562 -27.41 -8.26 -32.78
C PHE A 562 -27.43 -7.27 -31.62
N PHE A 563 -28.58 -6.69 -31.34
CA PHE A 563 -28.86 -5.92 -30.12
C PHE A 563 -30.22 -6.33 -29.55
N PHE A 564 -30.22 -6.83 -28.31
CA PHE A 564 -31.43 -7.21 -27.58
C PHE A 564 -31.69 -6.24 -26.43
N ASP A 565 -32.62 -5.30 -26.62
CA ASP A 565 -33.07 -4.31 -25.64
C ASP A 565 -34.23 -4.80 -24.76
N PHE A 566 -34.82 -5.95 -25.10
CA PHE A 566 -36.02 -6.53 -24.49
C PHE A 566 -37.28 -5.65 -24.46
N GLU A 567 -37.28 -4.52 -25.16
CA GLU A 567 -38.38 -3.59 -25.23
C GLU A 567 -39.48 -4.09 -26.17
N GLY A 568 -40.63 -4.43 -25.57
CA GLY A 568 -41.85 -4.80 -26.30
C GLY A 568 -41.94 -6.26 -26.75
N ASP A 569 -40.94 -7.09 -26.48
CA ASP A 569 -40.85 -8.48 -26.96
C ASP A 569 -41.95 -9.41 -26.40
N GLU A 570 -42.55 -10.24 -27.27
CA GLU A 570 -43.57 -11.23 -26.89
C GLU A 570 -43.39 -12.55 -27.62
N GLY A 571 -43.61 -13.66 -26.91
CA GLY A 571 -43.89 -14.94 -27.55
C GLY A 571 -42.66 -15.76 -27.96
N GLY A 572 -41.73 -16.00 -27.03
CA GLY A 572 -40.69 -17.05 -27.16
C GLY A 572 -39.53 -16.73 -28.12
N ILE A 573 -39.62 -15.60 -28.82
CA ILE A 573 -38.60 -15.03 -29.69
C ILE A 573 -38.18 -13.69 -29.08
N VAL A 574 -36.87 -13.43 -29.06
CA VAL A 574 -36.25 -12.16 -28.67
C VAL A 574 -35.85 -11.45 -29.96
N ILE A 575 -36.31 -10.22 -30.14
CA ILE A 575 -36.20 -9.53 -31.44
C ILE A 575 -34.86 -8.80 -31.50
N ASP A 576 -34.09 -9.03 -32.57
CA ASP A 576 -32.90 -8.23 -32.85
C ASP A 576 -33.29 -6.83 -33.32
N LYS A 577 -32.81 -5.79 -32.63
CA LYS A 577 -33.05 -4.39 -32.97
C LYS A 577 -32.00 -3.80 -33.90
N SER A 578 -30.89 -4.49 -34.13
CA SER A 578 -29.86 -4.08 -35.09
C SER A 578 -30.32 -4.26 -36.54
N GLN A 579 -29.50 -3.80 -37.49
CA GLN A 579 -29.77 -4.03 -38.91
C GLN A 579 -29.49 -5.49 -39.36
N SER A 580 -28.90 -6.32 -38.49
CA SER A 580 -28.47 -7.69 -38.81
C SER A 580 -29.63 -8.69 -38.83
N GLY A 581 -30.65 -8.50 -37.98
CA GLY A 581 -31.88 -9.31 -37.94
C GLY A 581 -31.69 -10.72 -37.37
N ASN A 582 -30.71 -10.90 -36.48
CA ASN A 582 -30.36 -12.16 -35.85
C ASN A 582 -31.20 -12.41 -34.58
N ASP A 583 -32.50 -12.67 -34.76
CA ASP A 583 -33.44 -12.93 -33.65
C ASP A 583 -33.00 -14.10 -32.75
N GLY A 584 -33.25 -13.97 -31.44
CA GLY A 584 -32.98 -14.99 -30.44
C GLY A 584 -34.17 -15.94 -30.21
N GLU A 585 -33.90 -17.22 -29.99
CA GLU A 585 -34.89 -18.25 -29.68
C GLU A 585 -34.77 -18.73 -28.22
N ILE A 586 -35.86 -18.64 -27.44
CA ILE A 586 -35.89 -19.15 -26.06
C ILE A 586 -36.04 -20.68 -26.07
N ILE A 587 -34.99 -21.41 -25.67
CA ILE A 587 -34.97 -22.89 -25.73
C ILE A 587 -35.62 -23.53 -24.50
N THR A 588 -35.41 -22.98 -23.31
CA THR A 588 -35.86 -23.56 -22.03
C THR A 588 -37.04 -22.78 -21.46
N THR A 589 -38.24 -23.04 -22.00
CA THR A 589 -39.47 -22.35 -21.59
C THR A 589 -39.75 -22.53 -20.08
N GLY A 590 -39.82 -21.43 -19.34
CA GLY A 590 -40.05 -21.39 -17.89
C GLY A 590 -38.83 -21.04 -17.03
N ALA A 591 -37.62 -21.17 -17.58
CA ALA A 591 -36.36 -20.74 -16.96
C ALA A 591 -35.88 -19.36 -17.48
N ILE A 592 -36.60 -18.78 -18.43
CA ILE A 592 -36.43 -17.40 -18.90
C ILE A 592 -37.78 -16.68 -18.81
N LYS A 593 -37.76 -15.44 -18.33
CA LYS A 593 -38.91 -14.53 -18.39
C LYS A 593 -38.47 -13.20 -19.01
N ILE A 594 -39.14 -12.78 -20.06
CA ILE A 594 -38.97 -11.46 -20.68
C ILE A 594 -40.01 -10.48 -20.12
N LYS A 595 -39.82 -9.18 -20.35
CA LYS A 595 -40.70 -8.10 -19.86
C LYS A 595 -40.75 -7.99 -18.33
N ILE A 596 -39.60 -8.08 -17.69
CA ILE A 596 -39.48 -7.70 -16.28
C ILE A 596 -39.42 -6.18 -16.23
N ASP A 597 -40.34 -5.55 -15.50
CA ASP A 597 -40.47 -4.09 -15.35
C ASP A 597 -39.39 -3.54 -14.38
N GLU A 598 -38.14 -3.79 -14.75
CA GLU A 598 -36.90 -3.48 -14.04
C GLU A 598 -35.74 -3.60 -15.05
N GLY A 599 -35.62 -2.62 -15.96
CA GLY A 599 -34.49 -2.49 -16.88
C GLY A 599 -33.26 -1.90 -16.18
N ALA A 600 -32.10 -1.96 -16.86
CA ALA A 600 -30.89 -1.31 -16.38
C ALA A 600 -31.10 0.22 -16.39
N PRO A 601 -31.01 0.92 -15.25
CA PRO A 601 -31.43 2.32 -15.15
C PRO A 601 -30.54 3.27 -15.94
N GLN A 602 -29.25 2.94 -16.06
CA GLN A 602 -28.26 3.64 -16.89
C GLN A 602 -28.11 3.00 -18.27
N GLY A 603 -28.91 1.98 -18.61
CA GLY A 603 -28.91 1.39 -19.94
C GLY A 603 -29.58 2.29 -20.97
N SER A 604 -29.32 1.98 -22.25
CA SER A 604 -29.95 2.67 -23.37
C SER A 604 -31.47 2.38 -23.48
N SER A 605 -31.92 1.30 -22.81
CA SER A 605 -33.29 0.77 -22.81
C SER A 605 -33.81 0.48 -21.39
N PRO A 606 -34.03 1.48 -20.53
CA PRO A 606 -34.27 1.23 -19.10
C PRO A 606 -35.68 0.69 -18.77
N GLY A 607 -36.50 0.31 -19.76
CA GLY A 607 -37.91 -0.05 -19.56
C GLY A 607 -38.08 -1.47 -19.02
N THR A 608 -37.66 -2.48 -19.78
CA THR A 608 -37.83 -3.88 -19.38
C THR A 608 -36.65 -4.77 -19.70
N SER A 609 -36.33 -5.70 -18.79
CA SER A 609 -35.22 -6.64 -18.93
C SER A 609 -35.66 -8.10 -19.11
N VAL A 610 -34.68 -8.99 -19.24
CA VAL A 610 -34.86 -10.45 -19.20
C VAL A 610 -34.34 -11.04 -17.89
N GLN A 611 -35.12 -11.94 -17.28
CA GLN A 611 -34.70 -12.77 -16.15
C GLN A 611 -34.25 -14.15 -16.62
N PHE A 612 -33.05 -14.56 -16.18
CA PHE A 612 -32.52 -15.91 -16.29
C PHE A 612 -32.61 -16.67 -14.96
N ASP A 613 -33.08 -17.91 -15.01
CA ASP A 613 -33.02 -18.90 -13.93
C ASP A 613 -32.41 -20.20 -14.50
N ASN A 614 -31.12 -20.15 -14.84
CA ASN A 614 -30.41 -21.20 -15.58
C ASN A 614 -31.01 -21.52 -16.97
N GLY A 615 -31.70 -20.58 -17.59
CA GLY A 615 -32.26 -20.74 -18.93
C GLY A 615 -31.33 -20.23 -20.03
N HIS A 616 -31.64 -20.57 -21.29
CA HIS A 616 -30.80 -20.18 -22.44
C HIS A 616 -31.59 -19.61 -23.62
N ILE A 617 -31.03 -18.56 -24.23
CA ILE A 617 -31.42 -18.03 -25.54
C ILE A 617 -30.39 -18.54 -26.55
N ASN A 618 -30.86 -19.11 -27.66
CA ASN A 618 -30.00 -19.47 -28.79
C ASN A 618 -30.15 -18.42 -29.89
N VAL A 619 -29.02 -17.96 -30.43
CA VAL A 619 -29.00 -16.96 -31.50
C VAL A 619 -28.55 -17.65 -32.79
N PRO A 620 -29.46 -18.25 -33.57
CA PRO A 620 -29.11 -19.08 -34.71
C PRO A 620 -28.43 -18.32 -35.86
N GLY A 621 -28.58 -17.00 -35.90
CA GLY A 621 -27.92 -16.13 -36.88
C GLY A 621 -26.46 -15.82 -36.56
N VAL A 622 -25.98 -16.13 -35.35
CA VAL A 622 -24.62 -15.85 -34.89
C VAL A 622 -23.88 -17.16 -34.67
N THR A 623 -23.08 -17.57 -35.65
CA THR A 623 -22.32 -18.83 -35.64
C THR A 623 -20.87 -18.55 -35.24
N LEU A 624 -20.45 -19.01 -34.07
CA LEU A 624 -19.14 -18.61 -33.52
C LEU A 624 -17.98 -19.20 -34.33
N ASP A 625 -18.08 -20.42 -34.88
CA ASP A 625 -17.02 -20.94 -35.76
C ASP A 625 -16.87 -20.18 -37.09
N GLU A 626 -17.74 -19.22 -37.41
CA GLU A 626 -17.50 -18.30 -38.53
C GLU A 626 -16.81 -17.02 -38.04
N ILE A 627 -17.14 -16.58 -36.83
CA ILE A 627 -16.63 -15.33 -36.22
C ILE A 627 -15.20 -15.50 -35.71
N ILE A 628 -14.91 -16.60 -35.00
CA ILE A 628 -13.61 -16.84 -34.37
C ILE A 628 -12.64 -17.69 -35.21
N PHE A 629 -12.96 -17.94 -36.48
CA PHE A 629 -12.13 -18.74 -37.38
C PHE A 629 -11.02 -17.92 -38.04
N GLU A 630 -9.84 -18.52 -38.21
CA GLU A 630 -8.66 -17.90 -38.86
C GLU A 630 -8.18 -16.57 -38.23
N GLY A 631 -8.39 -16.39 -36.92
CA GLY A 631 -7.92 -15.19 -36.21
C GLY A 631 -8.96 -14.07 -36.22
N GLY A 632 -10.22 -14.39 -35.91
CA GLY A 632 -11.28 -13.41 -35.75
C GLY A 632 -11.42 -12.94 -34.30
N SER A 633 -11.69 -11.64 -34.15
CA SER A 633 -11.87 -10.94 -32.88
C SER A 633 -13.34 -10.86 -32.49
N TYR A 634 -13.65 -10.50 -31.25
CA TYR A 634 -15.03 -10.24 -30.82
C TYR A 634 -15.11 -9.24 -29.67
N THR A 635 -16.27 -8.59 -29.57
CA THR A 635 -16.75 -7.92 -28.34
C THR A 635 -18.13 -8.47 -27.98
N MET A 636 -18.34 -8.82 -26.72
CA MET A 636 -19.64 -9.20 -26.15
C MET A 636 -19.92 -8.35 -24.93
N MET A 637 -21.12 -7.77 -24.82
CA MET A 637 -21.49 -6.93 -23.67
C MET A 637 -22.93 -7.12 -23.23
N SER A 638 -23.21 -6.78 -21.98
CA SER A 638 -24.54 -6.77 -21.39
C SER A 638 -24.56 -5.97 -20.09
N TRP A 639 -25.69 -5.34 -19.80
CA TRP A 639 -26.04 -4.99 -18.43
C TRP A 639 -26.50 -6.25 -17.69
N LEU A 640 -26.00 -6.50 -16.49
CA LEU A 640 -26.27 -7.67 -15.66
C LEU A 640 -26.64 -7.23 -14.25
N LYS A 641 -27.68 -7.84 -13.69
CA LYS A 641 -28.00 -7.76 -12.26
C LYS A 641 -28.04 -9.16 -11.66
N PRO A 642 -26.88 -9.68 -11.22
CA PRO A 642 -26.76 -11.03 -10.71
C PRO A 642 -27.56 -11.22 -9.42
N SER A 643 -28.20 -12.37 -9.26
CA SER A 643 -28.91 -12.74 -8.01
C SER A 643 -28.29 -13.95 -7.30
N ASP A 644 -27.32 -14.59 -7.93
CA ASP A 644 -26.50 -15.65 -7.37
C ASP A 644 -25.10 -15.59 -8.00
N LEU A 645 -24.11 -15.22 -7.20
CA LEU A 645 -22.69 -15.17 -7.60
C LEU A 645 -21.95 -16.49 -7.33
N ASN A 646 -22.59 -17.47 -6.67
CA ASN A 646 -21.90 -18.68 -6.22
C ASN A 646 -21.59 -19.64 -7.38
N GLY A 647 -20.38 -20.18 -7.41
CA GLY A 647 -19.99 -21.18 -8.41
C GLY A 647 -19.82 -20.61 -9.82
N GLU A 648 -20.16 -21.38 -10.85
CA GLU A 648 -19.96 -21.01 -12.25
C GLU A 648 -21.27 -20.53 -12.87
N LYS A 649 -21.36 -19.27 -13.28
CA LYS A 649 -22.55 -18.64 -13.85
C LYS A 649 -22.25 -18.15 -15.26
N PHE A 650 -22.30 -19.08 -16.20
CA PHE A 650 -22.00 -18.77 -17.60
C PHE A 650 -23.11 -17.91 -18.21
N PHE A 651 -22.72 -16.83 -18.88
CA PHE A 651 -23.62 -15.91 -19.55
C PHE A 651 -23.49 -16.05 -21.07
N PHE A 652 -22.35 -15.71 -21.66
CA PHE A 652 -22.09 -15.97 -23.07
C PHE A 652 -21.41 -17.32 -23.27
N GLY A 653 -21.96 -18.14 -24.16
CA GLY A 653 -21.38 -19.42 -24.50
C GLY A 653 -21.75 -19.88 -25.89
N GLN A 654 -21.53 -21.16 -26.17
CA GLN A 654 -21.75 -21.72 -27.50
C GLN A 654 -22.38 -23.10 -27.49
N SER A 655 -23.00 -23.46 -28.61
CA SER A 655 -23.71 -24.73 -28.75
C SER A 655 -22.81 -25.97 -28.88
N VAL A 656 -21.50 -25.82 -29.10
CA VAL A 656 -20.49 -26.89 -28.94
C VAL A 656 -19.25 -26.31 -28.27
N GLN A 657 -18.90 -26.79 -27.07
CA GLN A 657 -17.80 -26.33 -26.18
C GLN A 657 -16.73 -25.41 -26.79
N GLY A 658 -16.49 -24.26 -26.14
CA GLY A 658 -15.46 -23.30 -26.51
C GLY A 658 -15.39 -22.07 -25.63
N ILE A 659 -16.02 -20.97 -26.07
CA ILE A 659 -16.19 -19.71 -25.32
C ILE A 659 -17.20 -19.92 -24.20
N HIS A 660 -16.86 -19.51 -22.97
CA HIS A 660 -17.78 -19.52 -21.82
C HIS A 660 -17.53 -18.33 -20.88
N ASN A 661 -17.99 -17.13 -21.26
CA ASN A 661 -17.84 -15.91 -20.46
C ASN A 661 -19.00 -15.76 -19.47
N GLY A 662 -18.79 -15.10 -18.34
CA GLY A 662 -19.81 -14.92 -17.30
C GLY A 662 -19.18 -14.62 -15.95
N ILE A 663 -19.75 -15.17 -14.88
CA ILE A 663 -19.25 -14.98 -13.51
C ILE A 663 -18.72 -16.31 -12.97
N ARG A 664 -17.56 -16.30 -12.31
CA ARG A 664 -16.91 -17.50 -11.76
C ARG A 664 -16.15 -17.19 -10.48
N ASN A 665 -15.61 -18.25 -9.86
CA ASN A 665 -14.83 -18.16 -8.62
C ASN A 665 -15.51 -17.34 -7.51
N ASN A 666 -16.83 -17.52 -7.40
CA ASN A 666 -17.70 -16.88 -6.43
C ASN A 666 -17.84 -15.36 -6.55
N GLY A 667 -17.58 -14.72 -7.69
CA GLY A 667 -17.85 -13.28 -7.79
C GLY A 667 -17.09 -12.54 -8.87
N PHE A 668 -16.16 -13.16 -9.59
CA PHE A 668 -15.36 -12.44 -10.59
C PHE A 668 -16.00 -12.56 -11.96
N LEU A 669 -16.00 -11.47 -12.73
CA LEU A 669 -16.19 -11.56 -14.17
C LEU A 669 -15.12 -12.50 -14.74
N HIS A 670 -15.52 -13.31 -15.71
CA HIS A 670 -14.72 -14.43 -16.17
C HIS A 670 -14.79 -14.56 -17.68
N GLN A 671 -13.62 -14.68 -18.29
CA GLN A 671 -13.49 -14.94 -19.72
C GLN A 671 -12.77 -16.27 -19.93
N ALA A 672 -13.39 -17.19 -20.67
CA ALA A 672 -12.83 -18.53 -20.88
C ALA A 672 -12.80 -18.94 -22.35
N HIS A 673 -11.61 -19.32 -22.81
CA HIS A 673 -11.38 -20.05 -24.05
C HIS A 673 -10.88 -21.45 -23.70
N TRP A 674 -11.75 -22.47 -23.70
CA TRP A 674 -11.47 -23.87 -23.26
C TRP A 674 -10.03 -24.20 -22.83
N GLY A 675 -9.70 -24.12 -21.54
CA GLY A 675 -8.33 -24.38 -21.04
C GLY A 675 -7.39 -23.17 -21.13
N ALA A 676 -7.96 -21.98 -21.15
CA ALA A 676 -7.34 -20.67 -20.96
C ALA A 676 -8.42 -19.79 -20.32
N ASP A 677 -8.53 -19.94 -19.00
CA ASP A 677 -9.60 -19.40 -18.17
C ASP A 677 -8.99 -18.26 -17.35
N THR A 678 -9.55 -17.06 -17.43
CA THR A 678 -9.05 -15.89 -16.69
C THR A 678 -10.18 -15.14 -16.01
N ASN A 679 -9.89 -14.60 -14.84
CA ASN A 679 -10.78 -13.73 -14.09
C ASN A 679 -10.40 -12.27 -14.30
N GLY A 680 -11.41 -11.41 -14.15
CA GLY A 680 -11.20 -10.00 -13.84
C GLY A 680 -10.53 -9.79 -12.47
N ALA A 681 -10.07 -8.56 -12.20
CA ALA A 681 -9.48 -8.20 -10.92
C ALA A 681 -10.54 -8.03 -9.82
N THR A 682 -11.73 -7.53 -10.18
CA THR A 682 -12.76 -7.12 -9.22
C THR A 682 -13.68 -8.26 -8.78
N ASN A 683 -13.89 -8.36 -7.46
CA ASN A 683 -14.85 -9.30 -6.86
C ASN A 683 -16.22 -8.64 -6.71
N LEU A 684 -17.23 -9.14 -7.44
CA LEU A 684 -18.58 -8.57 -7.43
C LEU A 684 -19.33 -8.72 -6.10
N ASN A 685 -18.88 -9.57 -5.14
CA ASN A 685 -19.52 -9.54 -3.82
C ASN A 685 -19.21 -8.25 -3.08
N ASP A 686 -17.97 -7.77 -3.20
CA ASP A 686 -17.50 -6.58 -2.50
C ASP A 686 -17.98 -5.33 -3.26
N TYR A 687 -17.84 -5.35 -4.59
CA TYR A 687 -18.28 -4.27 -5.48
C TYR A 687 -19.78 -3.93 -5.34
N LEU A 688 -20.63 -4.96 -5.20
CA LEU A 688 -22.09 -4.77 -5.10
C LEU A 688 -22.58 -4.46 -3.67
N GLU A 689 -21.72 -4.44 -2.64
CA GLU A 689 -22.15 -4.05 -1.28
C GLU A 689 -22.48 -2.55 -1.19
N ASP A 690 -21.78 -1.73 -1.98
CA ASP A 690 -21.93 -0.27 -1.99
C ASP A 690 -22.79 0.26 -3.15
N ASP A 691 -23.14 -0.59 -4.12
CA ASP A 691 -24.01 -0.25 -5.24
C ASP A 691 -25.50 -0.16 -4.83
N VAL A 692 -26.15 0.93 -5.22
CA VAL A 692 -27.52 1.28 -4.84
C VAL A 692 -28.57 0.55 -5.69
N ASP A 693 -28.24 0.13 -6.91
CA ASP A 693 -29.21 -0.48 -7.82
C ASP A 693 -28.93 -1.94 -8.23
N GLY A 694 -27.69 -2.41 -8.05
CA GLY A 694 -27.27 -3.79 -8.25
C GLY A 694 -27.04 -4.18 -9.72
N TRP A 695 -26.97 -3.20 -10.63
CA TRP A 695 -26.65 -3.41 -12.04
C TRP A 695 -25.18 -3.14 -12.33
N ILE A 696 -24.58 -4.02 -13.12
CA ILE A 696 -23.25 -3.82 -13.69
C ILE A 696 -23.32 -3.87 -15.21
N HIS A 697 -22.45 -3.15 -15.89
CA HIS A 697 -22.16 -3.28 -17.30
C HIS A 697 -20.91 -4.15 -17.47
N ALA A 698 -21.08 -5.35 -18.04
CA ALA A 698 -19.99 -6.30 -18.24
C ALA A 698 -19.65 -6.44 -19.73
N THR A 699 -18.39 -6.23 -20.08
CA THR A 699 -17.89 -6.38 -21.46
C THR A 699 -16.69 -7.32 -21.53
N TRP A 700 -16.67 -8.18 -22.55
CA TRP A 700 -15.57 -9.09 -22.86
C TRP A 700 -15.09 -8.86 -24.29
N THR A 701 -13.79 -8.60 -24.46
CA THR A 701 -13.16 -8.46 -25.79
C THR A 701 -12.09 -9.53 -26.00
N TYR A 702 -11.89 -9.92 -27.24
CA TYR A 702 -10.73 -10.69 -27.66
C TYR A 702 -10.22 -10.17 -28.98
N ASP A 703 -8.97 -9.71 -28.98
CA ASP A 703 -8.22 -9.32 -30.15
C ASP A 703 -7.35 -10.49 -30.65
N ALA A 704 -7.72 -11.02 -31.81
CA ALA A 704 -7.00 -12.11 -32.44
C ALA A 704 -5.71 -11.68 -33.15
N GLU A 705 -5.52 -10.39 -33.46
CA GLU A 705 -4.26 -9.91 -34.07
C GLU A 705 -3.11 -10.00 -33.06
N ASN A 706 -3.38 -9.63 -31.82
CA ASN A 706 -2.39 -9.57 -30.74
C ASN A 706 -2.51 -10.72 -29.71
N ASP A 707 -3.51 -11.59 -29.85
CA ASP A 707 -3.84 -12.62 -28.85
C ASP A 707 -4.05 -12.00 -27.45
N ILE A 708 -4.82 -10.91 -27.38
CA ILE A 708 -5.12 -10.18 -26.14
C ILE A 708 -6.61 -10.35 -25.81
N GLY A 709 -6.92 -10.64 -24.55
CA GLY A 709 -8.29 -10.61 -24.03
C GLY A 709 -8.42 -9.48 -23.02
N GLN A 710 -9.59 -8.84 -23.00
CA GLN A 710 -9.91 -7.83 -21.99
C GLN A 710 -11.29 -8.09 -21.36
N ILE A 711 -11.42 -7.66 -20.11
CA ILE A 711 -12.66 -7.65 -19.33
C ILE A 711 -12.85 -6.21 -18.87
N TYR A 712 -14.06 -5.67 -19.05
CA TYR A 712 -14.42 -4.36 -18.53
C TYR A 712 -15.61 -4.50 -17.57
N LEU A 713 -15.56 -3.75 -16.47
CA LEU A 713 -16.61 -3.61 -15.47
C LEU A 713 -17.02 -2.14 -15.42
N ASP A 714 -18.30 -1.86 -15.64
CA ASP A 714 -18.89 -0.50 -15.60
C ASP A 714 -18.20 0.53 -16.50
N GLY A 715 -17.61 0.05 -17.59
CA GLY A 715 -16.95 0.90 -18.58
C GLY A 715 -15.43 0.98 -18.41
N GLU A 716 -14.90 0.54 -17.27
CA GLU A 716 -13.48 0.56 -16.95
C GLU A 716 -12.81 -0.80 -17.15
N LEU A 717 -11.53 -0.78 -17.50
CA LEU A 717 -10.75 -1.99 -17.77
C LEU A 717 -10.46 -2.73 -16.45
N ASP A 718 -11.06 -3.91 -16.30
CA ASP A 718 -10.94 -4.75 -15.09
C ASP A 718 -9.84 -5.81 -15.23
N TRP A 719 -9.50 -6.20 -16.46
CA TRP A 719 -8.37 -7.08 -16.73
C TRP A 719 -7.96 -7.02 -18.21
N GLU A 720 -6.64 -7.06 -18.47
CA GLU A 720 -6.06 -7.30 -19.78
C GLU A 720 -4.96 -8.38 -19.70
N GLY A 721 -4.84 -9.19 -20.74
CA GLY A 721 -3.63 -9.99 -20.91
C GLY A 721 -3.66 -10.97 -22.06
N ALA A 722 -2.53 -11.67 -22.23
CA ALA A 722 -2.38 -12.68 -23.26
C ALA A 722 -3.46 -13.77 -23.15
N LYS A 723 -4.20 -13.97 -24.23
CA LYS A 723 -5.33 -14.90 -24.32
C LYS A 723 -5.13 -15.78 -25.53
N ARG A 724 -5.14 -17.09 -25.30
CA ARG A 724 -5.10 -18.04 -26.42
C ARG A 724 -6.38 -17.89 -27.25
N ALA A 725 -6.25 -17.99 -28.58
CA ALA A 725 -7.38 -18.04 -29.48
C ALA A 725 -8.54 -18.95 -29.01
N PRO A 726 -9.79 -18.45 -29.08
CA PRO A 726 -10.98 -19.22 -28.77
C PRO A 726 -11.10 -20.41 -29.72
N ASN A 727 -11.71 -21.49 -29.25
CA ASN A 727 -11.92 -22.69 -30.03
C ASN A 727 -13.37 -23.16 -29.89
N GLY A 728 -13.82 -24.07 -30.77
CA GLY A 728 -15.14 -24.69 -30.71
C GLY A 728 -16.06 -24.28 -31.87
N SER A 729 -17.37 -24.58 -31.78
CA SER A 729 -18.29 -24.40 -32.92
C SER A 729 -19.76 -24.20 -32.53
N GLY A 730 -20.55 -23.77 -33.51
CA GLY A 730 -22.00 -23.64 -33.45
C GLY A 730 -22.47 -22.28 -32.96
N ASN A 731 -23.79 -22.17 -32.79
CA ASN A 731 -24.47 -20.91 -32.47
C ASN A 731 -24.05 -20.36 -31.09
N LEU A 732 -24.09 -19.03 -30.96
CA LEU A 732 -24.05 -18.31 -29.69
C LEU A 732 -25.23 -18.71 -28.80
N ILE A 733 -24.93 -18.91 -27.52
CA ILE A 733 -25.89 -19.16 -26.45
C ILE A 733 -25.73 -18.06 -25.40
N ILE A 734 -26.84 -17.46 -24.98
CA ILE A 734 -26.89 -16.44 -23.92
C ILE A 734 -27.61 -17.03 -22.70
N GLY A 735 -27.08 -16.76 -21.50
CA GLY A 735 -27.50 -17.36 -20.23
C GLY A 735 -26.88 -18.73 -19.94
N GLY A 736 -25.89 -19.20 -20.72
CA GLY A 736 -25.17 -20.45 -20.43
C GLY A 736 -24.41 -21.09 -21.59
N ARG A 737 -24.22 -22.41 -21.54
CA ARG A 737 -23.45 -23.19 -22.55
C ARG A 737 -24.03 -24.57 -22.81
N ASN A 738 -23.74 -25.16 -23.97
CA ASN A 738 -24.08 -26.56 -24.22
C ASN A 738 -23.04 -27.53 -23.63
N GLY A 739 -23.48 -28.60 -22.96
CA GLY A 739 -22.61 -29.61 -22.34
C GLY A 739 -22.55 -29.63 -20.80
N GLY A 740 -23.30 -28.76 -20.11
CA GLY A 740 -23.44 -28.73 -18.65
C GLY A 740 -22.59 -27.65 -17.95
N GLY A 741 -23.06 -27.19 -16.78
CA GLY A 741 -22.60 -26.00 -16.03
C GLY A 741 -23.83 -25.31 -15.40
N GLN A 742 -23.67 -24.39 -14.45
CA GLN A 742 -24.79 -23.53 -14.06
C GLN A 742 -24.85 -22.33 -15.01
N GLY A 743 -26.04 -22.06 -15.53
CA GLY A 743 -26.28 -20.88 -16.34
C GLY A 743 -26.37 -19.65 -15.45
N TYR A 744 -26.42 -18.49 -16.08
CA TYR A 744 -26.62 -17.23 -15.37
C TYR A 744 -27.96 -17.22 -14.60
N VAL A 745 -27.97 -16.57 -13.43
CA VAL A 745 -29.14 -16.42 -12.56
C VAL A 745 -29.23 -14.96 -12.11
N GLY A 746 -30.14 -14.21 -12.69
CA GLY A 746 -30.22 -12.76 -12.51
C GLY A 746 -31.04 -12.09 -13.60
N LEU A 747 -31.08 -10.75 -13.59
CA LEU A 747 -31.58 -9.97 -14.72
C LEU A 747 -30.42 -9.65 -15.67
N ALA A 748 -30.74 -9.47 -16.94
CA ALA A 748 -29.83 -8.93 -17.94
C ALA A 748 -30.60 -8.02 -18.88
N ASP A 749 -29.90 -7.03 -19.42
CA ASP A 749 -30.43 -6.02 -20.33
C ASP A 749 -29.40 -5.63 -21.38
N ASP A 750 -29.85 -5.02 -22.47
CA ASP A 750 -29.01 -4.44 -23.54
C ASP A 750 -27.89 -5.38 -24.05
N ILE A 751 -28.24 -6.64 -24.36
CA ILE A 751 -27.27 -7.67 -24.74
C ILE A 751 -26.82 -7.46 -26.20
N THR A 752 -25.51 -7.32 -26.41
CA THR A 752 -24.95 -6.94 -27.71
C THR A 752 -23.66 -7.71 -28.04
N MET A 753 -23.39 -7.92 -29.33
CA MET A 753 -22.15 -8.54 -29.81
C MET A 753 -21.66 -7.94 -31.13
N TRP A 754 -20.33 -7.85 -31.28
CA TRP A 754 -19.62 -7.54 -32.52
C TRP A 754 -18.58 -8.62 -32.86
N ASP A 755 -18.21 -8.72 -34.14
CA ASP A 755 -17.16 -9.59 -34.68
C ASP A 755 -15.79 -8.89 -34.80
N TYR A 756 -15.60 -7.82 -34.03
CA TYR A 756 -14.35 -7.08 -33.89
C TYR A 756 -14.26 -6.52 -32.47
N VAL A 757 -13.06 -6.05 -32.07
CA VAL A 757 -12.87 -5.33 -30.81
C VAL A 757 -13.35 -3.89 -31.00
N ILE A 758 -14.42 -3.50 -30.33
CA ILE A 758 -14.86 -2.11 -30.29
C ILE A 758 -13.87 -1.27 -29.49
N ASP A 759 -13.81 0.02 -29.83
CA ASP A 759 -12.98 1.00 -29.13
C ASP A 759 -13.35 1.06 -27.63
N PRO A 760 -12.37 1.07 -26.69
CA PRO A 760 -12.65 1.18 -25.26
C PRO A 760 -13.56 2.36 -24.89
N ILE A 761 -13.47 3.49 -25.61
CA ILE A 761 -14.35 4.65 -25.39
C ILE A 761 -15.82 4.27 -25.59
N LEU A 762 -16.13 3.40 -26.56
CA LEU A 762 -17.49 2.90 -26.75
C LEU A 762 -17.95 2.02 -25.60
N VAL A 763 -17.05 1.25 -24.99
CA VAL A 763 -17.36 0.41 -23.83
C VAL A 763 -17.80 1.30 -22.65
N THR A 764 -17.06 2.36 -22.37
CA THR A 764 -17.40 3.36 -21.34
C THR A 764 -18.71 4.06 -21.64
N GLN A 765 -18.92 4.49 -22.89
CA GLN A 765 -20.16 5.15 -23.30
C GLN A 765 -21.40 4.25 -23.19
N PHE A 766 -21.27 2.96 -23.49
CA PHE A 766 -22.38 2.00 -23.33
C PHE A 766 -22.67 1.70 -21.85
N ALA A 767 -21.64 1.75 -21.00
CA ALA A 767 -21.80 1.69 -19.54
C ALA A 767 -22.47 2.95 -18.95
N THR A 768 -22.46 4.07 -19.67
CA THR A 768 -23.15 5.31 -19.28
C THR A 768 -24.45 5.58 -20.07
N GLY A 769 -24.93 4.57 -20.82
CA GLY A 769 -26.27 4.58 -21.42
C GLY A 769 -26.37 4.96 -22.88
N SER A 770 -25.24 5.04 -23.58
CA SER A 770 -25.24 5.18 -25.04
C SER A 770 -25.81 3.93 -25.71
N SER A 771 -26.51 4.11 -26.83
CA SER A 771 -27.12 2.98 -27.54
C SER A 771 -26.12 2.29 -28.48
N PRO A 772 -26.06 0.94 -28.50
CA PRO A 772 -25.10 0.19 -29.31
C PRO A 772 -25.33 0.23 -30.83
N ILE A 773 -26.50 0.70 -31.26
CA ILE A 773 -26.88 0.84 -32.68
C ILE A 773 -26.82 2.29 -33.16
N GLY A 774 -26.10 3.15 -32.42
CA GLY A 774 -26.03 4.58 -32.65
C GLY A 774 -27.35 5.30 -32.37
N ALA A 775 -27.26 6.61 -32.18
CA ALA A 775 -28.36 7.51 -31.86
C ALA A 775 -29.67 7.26 -32.68
N ASN A 776 -30.59 6.49 -32.12
CA ASN A 776 -31.93 7.03 -31.94
C ASN A 776 -31.90 7.89 -30.68
N LEU A 777 -31.20 9.03 -30.74
CA LEU A 777 -31.43 10.08 -29.75
C LEU A 777 -32.93 10.32 -29.69
N PRO A 778 -33.55 10.38 -28.51
CA PRO A 778 -34.91 10.86 -28.42
C PRO A 778 -34.91 12.27 -28.99
N PHE A 779 -35.59 12.49 -30.12
CA PHE A 779 -35.64 13.76 -30.82
C PHE A 779 -35.70 14.97 -29.85
N GLN A 780 -34.57 15.67 -29.68
CA GLN A 780 -34.45 16.76 -28.71
C GLN A 780 -34.08 18.09 -29.38
N ILE A 781 -34.73 19.16 -28.90
CA ILE A 781 -34.29 20.53 -29.13
C ILE A 781 -33.19 20.81 -28.11
N SER A 782 -31.95 20.91 -28.57
CA SER A 782 -30.75 21.06 -27.73
C SER A 782 -30.45 22.52 -27.37
N ASN A 783 -30.90 23.49 -28.17
CA ASN A 783 -30.69 24.91 -27.86
C ASN A 783 -31.80 25.83 -28.38
N ILE A 784 -32.09 26.90 -27.63
CA ILE A 784 -33.00 27.98 -28.04
C ILE A 784 -32.39 29.32 -27.62
N VAL A 785 -32.07 30.18 -28.60
CA VAL A 785 -31.48 31.51 -28.37
C VAL A 785 -32.44 32.58 -28.88
N TYR A 786 -32.70 33.61 -28.08
CA TYR A 786 -33.47 34.79 -28.48
C TYR A 786 -32.58 36.03 -28.61
N PHE A 787 -32.48 36.57 -29.83
CA PHE A 787 -31.71 37.76 -30.15
C PHE A 787 -32.58 39.01 -30.01
N LYS A 788 -32.59 39.59 -28.80
CA LYS A 788 -33.42 40.76 -28.45
C LYS A 788 -33.24 41.99 -29.37
N GLU A 789 -32.04 42.19 -29.92
CA GLU A 789 -31.77 43.36 -30.78
C GLU A 789 -32.38 43.23 -32.18
N THR A 790 -32.52 42.00 -32.69
CA THR A 790 -33.03 41.71 -34.03
C THR A 790 -34.42 41.07 -34.03
N ASP A 791 -34.97 40.75 -32.85
CA ASP A 791 -36.23 40.03 -32.64
C ASP A 791 -36.27 38.69 -33.40
N GLU A 792 -35.16 37.95 -33.32
CA GLU A 792 -34.98 36.64 -33.94
C GLU A 792 -34.82 35.55 -32.90
N ILE A 793 -35.23 34.35 -33.28
CA ILE A 793 -35.07 33.13 -32.49
C ILE A 793 -34.22 32.18 -33.31
N GLU A 794 -33.25 31.54 -32.67
CA GLU A 794 -32.48 30.44 -33.22
C GLU A 794 -32.78 29.18 -32.41
N LEU A 795 -33.13 28.12 -33.11
CA LEU A 795 -33.32 26.79 -32.52
C LEU A 795 -32.31 25.83 -33.10
N THR A 796 -31.71 25.02 -32.23
CA THR A 796 -30.91 23.87 -32.60
C THR A 796 -31.59 22.60 -32.08
N TRP A 797 -31.69 21.59 -32.94
CA TRP A 797 -32.17 20.26 -32.58
C TRP A 797 -31.30 19.20 -33.23
N GLU A 798 -31.36 18.01 -32.66
CA GLU A 798 -30.72 16.83 -33.20
C GLU A 798 -31.42 16.39 -34.48
N SER A 799 -30.65 16.16 -35.54
CA SER A 799 -31.18 15.81 -36.85
C SER A 799 -30.44 14.63 -37.45
N LYS A 800 -31.06 13.96 -38.42
CA LYS A 800 -30.47 12.85 -39.15
C LYS A 800 -29.96 13.36 -40.51
N PRO A 801 -28.70 13.08 -40.90
CA PRO A 801 -28.16 13.51 -42.19
C PRO A 801 -29.07 13.14 -43.35
N GLY A 802 -29.32 14.09 -44.25
CA GLY A 802 -30.13 13.87 -45.46
C GLY A 802 -31.65 13.78 -45.24
N ARG A 803 -32.14 14.07 -44.02
CA ARG A 803 -33.58 14.23 -43.74
C ARG A 803 -34.05 15.67 -43.91
N THR A 804 -35.37 15.83 -43.92
CA THR A 804 -36.05 17.13 -43.94
C THR A 804 -36.98 17.26 -42.76
N TYR A 805 -37.07 18.47 -42.19
CA TYR A 805 -37.83 18.76 -40.99
C TYR A 805 -38.84 19.88 -41.21
N MET A 806 -39.90 19.86 -40.41
CA MET A 806 -40.91 20.92 -40.29
C MET A 806 -40.87 21.49 -38.87
N LEU A 807 -40.80 22.82 -38.76
CA LEU A 807 -40.85 23.55 -37.51
C LEU A 807 -42.21 24.28 -37.35
N LEU A 808 -42.90 23.98 -36.27
CA LEU A 808 -44.20 24.55 -35.89
C LEU A 808 -44.06 25.37 -34.60
N TYR A 809 -44.98 26.32 -34.40
CA TYR A 809 -45.05 27.09 -33.16
C TYR A 809 -46.47 27.19 -32.59
N ASN A 810 -46.58 27.48 -31.29
CA ASN A 810 -47.84 27.71 -30.58
C ASN A 810 -47.65 28.65 -29.38
N THR A 811 -48.69 29.33 -28.92
CA THR A 811 -48.62 30.21 -27.72
C THR A 811 -49.37 29.67 -26.50
N THR A 812 -50.06 28.53 -26.64
CA THR A 812 -51.00 28.00 -25.62
C THR A 812 -50.93 26.47 -25.43
N LEU A 813 -50.03 25.76 -26.11
CA LEU A 813 -49.94 24.29 -26.16
C LEU A 813 -51.23 23.60 -26.67
N GLY A 814 -51.98 24.30 -27.53
CA GLY A 814 -53.22 23.80 -28.17
C GLY A 814 -52.96 23.04 -29.47
N SER A 815 -53.80 23.26 -30.50
CA SER A 815 -53.59 22.68 -31.84
C SER A 815 -52.42 23.36 -32.56
N TRP A 816 -51.54 22.55 -33.16
CA TRP A 816 -50.32 23.00 -33.84
C TRP A 816 -50.59 23.21 -35.33
N ASP A 817 -51.23 24.33 -35.67
CA ASP A 817 -51.67 24.64 -37.04
C ASP A 817 -50.82 25.73 -37.72
N ALA A 818 -49.79 26.27 -37.04
CA ALA A 818 -48.94 27.36 -37.53
C ALA A 818 -47.48 26.90 -37.70
N ASP A 819 -46.97 27.04 -38.91
CA ASP A 819 -45.63 26.66 -39.33
C ASP A 819 -44.68 27.86 -39.47
N ILE A 820 -43.40 27.60 -39.21
CA ILE A 820 -42.29 28.52 -39.48
C ILE A 820 -41.65 28.16 -40.82
N ASP A 821 -41.36 26.87 -41.03
CA ASP A 821 -40.86 26.30 -42.27
C ASP A 821 -41.21 24.80 -42.30
N ASP A 822 -41.61 24.28 -43.46
CA ASP A 822 -42.03 22.90 -43.68
C ASP A 822 -41.02 22.07 -44.50
N ALA A 823 -39.88 22.64 -44.89
CA ALA A 823 -38.88 22.00 -45.74
C ALA A 823 -37.43 22.32 -45.33
N ILE A 824 -37.12 22.20 -44.04
CA ILE A 824 -35.79 22.47 -43.50
C ILE A 824 -34.89 21.27 -43.81
N GLU A 825 -33.90 21.45 -44.67
CA GLU A 825 -32.88 20.42 -44.93
C GLU A 825 -31.97 20.24 -43.70
N SER A 826 -31.69 18.98 -43.36
CA SER A 826 -30.80 18.64 -42.26
C SER A 826 -29.39 19.24 -42.43
N GLY A 827 -28.84 19.79 -41.35
CA GLY A 827 -27.44 20.21 -41.25
C GLY A 827 -26.43 19.08 -41.05
N GLY A 828 -26.89 17.82 -41.00
CA GLY A 828 -26.11 16.67 -40.55
C GLY A 828 -26.71 16.08 -39.28
N GLU A 829 -25.88 15.90 -38.26
CA GLU A 829 -26.28 15.35 -36.95
C GLU A 829 -27.01 16.38 -36.07
N SER A 830 -26.85 17.67 -36.37
CA SER A 830 -27.66 18.75 -35.80
C SER A 830 -28.14 19.69 -36.90
N THR A 831 -29.30 20.30 -36.66
CA THR A 831 -29.83 21.37 -37.53
C THR A 831 -30.10 22.60 -36.69
N THR A 832 -29.50 23.71 -37.11
CA THR A 832 -29.74 25.03 -36.53
C THR A 832 -30.53 25.88 -37.52
N LEU A 833 -31.64 26.43 -37.07
CA LEU A 833 -32.45 27.37 -37.85
C LEU A 833 -32.66 28.67 -37.07
N ARG A 834 -32.27 29.78 -37.69
CA ARG A 834 -32.54 31.13 -37.22
C ARG A 834 -33.67 31.77 -38.03
N PHE A 835 -34.68 32.28 -37.35
CA PHE A 835 -35.88 32.85 -37.95
C PHE A 835 -36.44 34.02 -37.14
N GLN A 836 -37.33 34.80 -37.76
CA GLN A 836 -37.97 35.95 -37.11
C GLN A 836 -38.99 35.48 -36.07
N ASN A 837 -39.02 36.13 -34.90
CA ASN A 837 -39.99 35.82 -33.85
C ASN A 837 -41.43 35.96 -34.40
N PRO A 838 -42.22 34.87 -34.46
CA PRO A 838 -43.49 34.87 -35.20
C PRO A 838 -44.58 35.73 -34.54
N GLU A 839 -44.46 36.03 -33.24
CA GLU A 839 -45.45 36.79 -32.47
C GLU A 839 -44.95 38.15 -31.98
N GLY A 840 -43.68 38.48 -32.26
CA GLY A 840 -43.02 39.69 -31.80
C GLY A 840 -42.66 39.70 -30.31
N PRO A 841 -42.02 40.78 -29.83
CA PRO A 841 -41.28 40.77 -28.56
C PRO A 841 -42.18 40.93 -27.31
N GLU A 842 -43.48 41.19 -27.51
CA GLU A 842 -44.45 41.44 -26.43
C GLU A 842 -45.08 40.14 -25.88
N VAL A 843 -44.91 39.01 -26.58
CA VAL A 843 -45.44 37.71 -26.18
C VAL A 843 -44.48 37.01 -25.22
N LYS A 844 -45.02 36.54 -24.08
CA LYS A 844 -44.20 36.01 -22.97
C LYS A 844 -43.85 34.53 -23.07
N SER A 845 -44.54 33.78 -23.93
CA SER A 845 -44.32 32.33 -24.07
C SER A 845 -44.69 31.88 -25.48
N ILE A 846 -43.74 31.23 -26.13
CA ILE A 846 -43.91 30.56 -27.41
C ILE A 846 -43.37 29.14 -27.22
N PHE A 847 -44.10 28.17 -27.73
CA PHE A 847 -43.76 26.76 -27.73
C PHE A 847 -43.42 26.34 -29.15
N PHE A 848 -42.41 25.51 -29.31
CA PHE A 848 -41.97 25.01 -30.61
C PHE A 848 -42.14 23.50 -30.67
N LYS A 849 -42.42 23.00 -31.88
CA LYS A 849 -42.48 21.58 -32.18
C LYS A 849 -41.80 21.35 -33.51
N VAL A 850 -40.80 20.49 -33.53
CA VAL A 850 -40.14 20.07 -34.76
C VAL A 850 -40.60 18.65 -35.09
N ILE A 851 -40.78 18.37 -36.37
CA ILE A 851 -41.28 17.09 -36.88
C ILE A 851 -40.38 16.67 -38.05
N GLU A 852 -39.86 15.44 -38.04
CA GLU A 852 -39.22 14.84 -39.22
C GLU A 852 -40.29 14.51 -40.27
N ASN A 853 -40.08 14.95 -41.52
CA ASN A 853 -41.01 14.74 -42.64
C ASN A 853 -40.82 13.41 -43.36
#